data_AF-A0A1G3QWQ0-F1
#
_entry.id   AF-A0A1G3QWQ0-F1
#
_cell.length_a   1.000
_cell.length_b   1.000
_cell.length_c   1.000
_cell.angle_alpha   90.00
_cell.angle_beta   90.00
_cell.angle_gamma   90.00
#
_symmetry.space_group_name_H-M   'P 1'
#
loop_
_entity.id
_entity.type
_entity.pdbx_description
1 polymer ?
#
loop_
_entity_poly.entity_id
_entity_poly.type
_entity_poly.pdbx_seq_one_letter_code
_entity_poly.pdbx_strand_id
1 'polypeptide(L)'
;MHQIKTVAIIGAGAWGTAVAKSIAESRPQVAVKIWAHERSVVSSINAARENEFLPGIKLPPNITAYAGLREALEGAHVVLLAPPSRFIFDIAQKMARYVTAEMYVGFLTKGFCKLQNRVLTISQAIEKAVPRLEGKVVAISGPSHAEEVSRGFHTCLNVGSRSAGSRAVIAELLTSDFLRCRQTDDIRGVEVGGTLKNPAAIAAGMISALPHCGDNLAGALIAESLKEMIRLGRLFGISDETMIDISGLGDLVATALSRHSRNRRFGRDIAKKILERGKTLGFPGRIMARLRPKSIIEDMSRSFNYLAEGAYAIEPLIELAESENISIPLYRSLYEVLLNKKDPSLLIETIKDPSRFNELYYNTKTRLLSRKGGLEGASGRVFRGMIIDKIVEKFTAQRAGQAGGYEAGEVIRHLHEFYGSAAALSGDTIPAAEQSLANRLSRENYAESIRQLAELYFKRIADNFYPPFKWLFHLYTLFVRIIDLFSQPRSPIIVSGRLKGIRGIGSAANILYVSTFTSVYDFVLLIIAILRKGLPFPRFFISADALDHRHASFYRQVGGFLVDRGMLENLLYRETLCQYLSILAGHGVPVLYSPFHSSGKNSDQTENEVFTAITEALFTHTADTALVPVEVSYLRRPAVPESGTLPLRKVAANAVSINFSEPLYLSEYAHRPSRVTDVAGVLKSVWLTDKKVFPHYLLCKILVQNNFSVKLDSAVKLVEGYISREGRRFDYRPPVIVKRGLNFLIRSGSAAVRDGRIVALNAADIEFYSGMLE
;
A
#
# COMPACT_ATOMS: atom_id res chain seq x y z
N MET A 1 -17.36 31.36 48.33
CA MET A 1 -17.13 31.18 46.88
C MET A 1 -18.03 32.15 46.11
N HIS A 2 -17.62 32.61 44.93
CA HIS A 2 -18.51 33.41 44.07
C HIS A 2 -19.70 32.53 43.63
N GLN A 3 -20.92 33.04 43.76
CA GLN A 3 -22.12 32.33 43.34
C GLN A 3 -22.16 32.25 41.82
N ILE A 4 -22.03 31.05 41.24
CA ILE A 4 -22.17 30.83 39.80
C ILE A 4 -23.59 31.23 39.39
N LYS A 5 -23.71 32.22 38.50
CA LYS A 5 -25.01 32.64 37.93
C LYS A 5 -25.20 32.20 36.48
N THR A 6 -24.11 32.02 35.74
CA THR A 6 -24.14 31.72 34.30
C THR A 6 -23.10 30.67 33.93
N VAL A 7 -23.52 29.64 33.19
CA VAL A 7 -22.64 28.59 32.64
C VAL A 7 -22.77 28.58 31.12
N ALA A 8 -21.64 28.57 30.41
CA ALA A 8 -21.58 28.45 28.96
C ALA A 8 -21.17 27.03 28.55
N ILE A 9 -21.96 26.36 27.73
CA ILE A 9 -21.67 25.06 27.14
C ILE A 9 -21.33 25.27 25.67
N ILE A 10 -20.08 25.04 25.29
CA ILE A 10 -19.59 25.27 23.94
C ILE A 10 -19.61 23.94 23.18
N GLY A 11 -20.66 23.70 22.41
CA GLY A 11 -20.90 22.47 21.65
C GLY A 11 -22.21 21.79 22.02
N ALA A 12 -23.23 21.98 21.18
CA ALA A 12 -24.58 21.45 21.36
C ALA A 12 -24.77 19.98 20.93
N GLY A 13 -23.74 19.14 21.07
CA GLY A 13 -23.88 17.69 20.86
C GLY A 13 -24.67 17.02 21.98
N ALA A 14 -24.95 15.72 21.83
CA ALA A 14 -25.68 14.92 22.82
C ALA A 14 -25.15 15.09 24.26
N TRP A 15 -23.83 14.96 24.44
CA TRP A 15 -23.19 15.00 25.76
C TRP A 15 -23.16 16.40 26.37
N GLY A 16 -22.83 17.43 25.59
CA GLY A 16 -22.92 18.83 26.05
C GLY A 16 -24.35 19.20 26.47
N THR A 17 -25.35 18.72 25.74
CA THR A 17 -26.77 18.94 26.05
C THR A 17 -27.22 18.20 27.31
N ALA A 18 -26.78 16.95 27.52
CA ALA A 18 -27.08 16.20 28.73
C ALA A 18 -26.49 16.87 29.99
N VAL A 19 -25.25 17.37 29.91
CA VAL A 19 -24.63 18.15 30.99
C VAL A 19 -25.33 19.50 31.19
N ALA A 20 -25.69 20.20 30.12
CA ALA A 20 -26.48 21.43 30.19
C ALA A 20 -27.80 21.22 30.95
N LYS A 21 -28.52 20.13 30.64
CA LYS A 21 -29.75 19.72 31.33
C LYS A 21 -29.50 19.41 32.81
N SER A 22 -28.49 18.58 33.13
CA SER A 22 -28.16 18.22 34.51
C SER A 22 -27.82 19.44 35.38
N ILE A 23 -27.07 20.40 34.85
CA ILE A 23 -26.77 21.67 35.53
C ILE A 23 -28.04 22.51 35.70
N ALA A 24 -28.85 22.64 34.64
CA ALA A 24 -30.05 23.46 34.65
C ALA A 24 -31.13 22.94 35.62
N GLU A 25 -31.28 21.61 35.77
CA GLU A 25 -32.21 20.99 36.72
C GLU A 25 -31.71 21.04 38.17
N SER A 26 -30.43 20.71 38.40
CA SER A 26 -29.85 20.76 39.75
C SER A 26 -29.70 22.18 40.30
N ARG A 27 -29.67 23.19 39.43
CA ARG A 27 -29.50 24.61 39.80
C ARG A 27 -30.45 25.49 38.98
N PRO A 28 -31.76 25.54 39.29
CA PRO A 28 -32.73 26.36 38.57
C PRO A 28 -32.39 27.86 38.50
N GLN A 29 -31.63 28.36 39.47
CA GLN A 29 -31.12 29.73 39.55
C GLN A 29 -29.93 30.04 38.61
N VAL A 30 -29.36 29.03 37.95
CA VAL A 30 -28.24 29.19 37.00
C VAL A 30 -28.79 29.30 35.58
N ALA A 31 -28.39 30.35 34.87
CA ALA A 31 -28.64 30.49 33.44
C ALA A 31 -27.63 29.64 32.65
N VAL A 32 -28.11 28.71 31.83
CA VAL A 32 -27.27 27.81 31.02
C VAL A 32 -27.34 28.23 29.56
N LYS A 33 -26.23 28.80 29.06
CA LYS A 33 -26.08 29.22 27.67
C LYS A 33 -25.44 28.10 26.86
N ILE A 34 -26.04 27.69 25.74
CA ILE A 34 -25.44 26.68 24.84
C ILE A 34 -25.01 27.36 23.54
N TRP A 35 -23.76 27.19 23.13
CA TRP A 35 -23.34 27.53 21.77
C TRP A 35 -23.51 26.32 20.84
N ALA A 36 -24.22 26.53 19.73
CA ALA A 36 -24.32 25.58 18.63
C ALA A 36 -23.79 26.20 17.33
N HIS A 37 -23.14 25.38 16.50
CA HIS A 37 -22.63 25.84 15.20
C HIS A 37 -23.77 25.95 14.16
N GLU A 38 -24.67 24.97 14.19
CA GLU A 38 -25.79 24.83 13.30
C GLU A 38 -26.98 25.68 13.78
N ARG A 39 -27.51 26.55 12.91
CA ARG A 39 -28.68 27.39 13.25
C ARG A 39 -29.95 26.56 13.51
N SER A 40 -30.08 25.38 12.89
CA SER A 40 -31.17 24.43 13.16
C SER A 40 -31.24 24.04 14.64
N VAL A 41 -30.10 23.69 15.23
CA VAL A 41 -29.97 23.30 16.64
C VAL A 41 -30.35 24.45 17.57
N VAL A 42 -29.90 25.67 17.26
CA VAL A 42 -30.27 26.89 18.03
C VAL A 42 -31.79 27.08 18.02
N SER A 43 -32.42 26.99 16.85
CA SER A 43 -33.87 27.10 16.70
C SER A 43 -34.62 25.98 17.43
N SER A 44 -34.13 24.74 17.34
CA SER A 44 -34.72 23.56 18.01
C SER A 44 -34.70 23.71 19.54
N ILE A 45 -33.55 24.06 20.11
CA ILE A 45 -33.39 24.23 21.57
C ILE A 45 -34.27 25.37 22.08
N ASN A 46 -34.32 26.51 21.38
CA ASN A 46 -35.05 27.68 21.84
C ASN A 46 -36.56 27.54 21.65
N ALA A 47 -37.03 27.05 20.51
CA ALA A 47 -38.46 26.97 20.18
C ALA A 47 -39.13 25.64 20.61
N ALA A 48 -38.50 24.50 20.34
CA ALA A 48 -39.07 23.17 20.65
C ALA A 48 -38.68 22.63 22.04
N ARG A 49 -37.78 23.35 22.74
CA ARG A 49 -37.19 22.94 24.04
C ARG A 49 -36.56 21.55 23.98
N GLU A 50 -35.91 21.23 22.87
CA GLU A 50 -35.37 19.91 22.55
C GLU A 50 -34.16 20.05 21.62
N ASN A 51 -33.28 19.06 21.57
CA ASN A 51 -32.12 19.07 20.67
C ASN A 51 -32.18 17.85 19.73
N GLU A 52 -31.98 18.06 18.44
CA GLU A 52 -31.92 16.99 17.43
C GLU A 52 -30.81 15.97 17.70
N PHE A 53 -29.75 16.35 18.42
CA PHE A 53 -28.69 15.45 18.88
C PHE A 53 -29.00 14.69 20.18
N LEU A 54 -30.13 14.97 20.85
CA LEU A 54 -30.59 14.27 22.05
C LEU A 54 -32.13 14.12 22.03
N PRO A 55 -32.68 13.36 21.07
CA PRO A 55 -34.11 13.31 20.81
C PRO A 55 -34.90 12.66 21.95
N GLY A 56 -36.13 13.15 22.18
CA GLY A 56 -37.03 12.69 23.23
C GLY A 56 -36.71 13.25 24.63
N ILE A 57 -35.82 14.23 24.74
CA ILE A 57 -35.44 14.87 26.01
C ILE A 57 -35.83 16.36 25.97
N LYS A 58 -36.72 16.77 26.88
CA LYS A 58 -37.08 18.18 27.05
C LYS A 58 -36.07 18.94 27.91
N LEU A 59 -35.85 20.20 27.54
CA LEU A 59 -34.81 21.07 28.08
C LEU A 59 -35.40 22.14 29.02
N PRO A 60 -34.97 22.18 30.30
CA PRO A 60 -35.41 23.14 31.32
C PRO A 60 -35.38 24.60 30.85
N PRO A 61 -36.32 25.47 31.28
CA PRO A 61 -36.51 26.81 30.72
C PRO A 61 -35.29 27.75 30.87
N ASN A 62 -34.43 27.54 31.87
CA ASN A 62 -33.17 28.25 32.08
C ASN A 62 -32.04 27.89 31.10
N ILE A 63 -32.30 27.03 30.11
CA ILE A 63 -31.41 26.78 28.96
C ILE A 63 -31.74 27.72 27.79
N THR A 64 -30.74 28.40 27.22
CA THR A 64 -30.88 29.20 25.98
C THR A 64 -29.73 28.90 25.02
N ALA A 65 -30.03 28.65 23.75
CA ALA A 65 -29.04 28.44 22.70
C ALA A 65 -28.70 29.73 21.93
N TYR A 66 -27.44 29.85 21.51
CA TYR A 66 -26.89 30.97 20.75
C TYR A 66 -26.05 30.46 19.58
N ALA A 67 -26.11 31.15 18.44
CA ALA A 67 -25.28 30.86 17.26
C ALA A 67 -23.87 31.51 17.35
N GLY A 68 -23.76 32.61 18.10
CA GLY A 68 -22.50 33.34 18.29
C GLY A 68 -21.80 32.98 19.60
N LEU A 69 -20.46 32.88 19.53
CA LEU A 69 -19.62 32.56 20.70
C LEU A 69 -19.59 33.70 21.73
N ARG A 70 -19.71 34.96 21.30
CA ARG A 70 -19.66 36.13 22.19
C ARG A 70 -20.84 36.09 23.15
N GLU A 71 -22.03 35.94 22.60
CA GLU A 71 -23.33 35.95 23.27
C GLU A 71 -23.46 34.77 24.25
N ALA A 72 -22.93 33.61 23.86
CA ALA A 72 -22.85 32.42 24.71
C ALA A 72 -21.88 32.59 25.90
N LEU A 73 -20.77 33.31 25.73
CA LEU A 73 -19.72 33.50 26.75
C LEU A 73 -19.92 34.76 27.61
N GLU A 74 -20.73 35.71 27.17
CA GLU A 74 -20.98 36.97 27.87
C GLU A 74 -21.58 36.73 29.26
N GLY A 75 -20.89 37.20 30.30
CA GLY A 75 -21.27 36.99 31.71
C GLY A 75 -21.14 35.56 32.21
N ALA A 76 -20.51 34.65 31.47
CA ALA A 76 -20.26 33.27 31.91
C ALA A 76 -19.25 33.24 33.07
N HIS A 77 -19.53 32.43 34.09
CA HIS A 77 -18.60 32.18 35.21
C HIS A 77 -17.83 30.87 34.99
N VAL A 78 -18.48 29.90 34.36
CA VAL A 78 -17.91 28.62 33.97
C VAL A 78 -18.16 28.37 32.49
N VAL A 79 -17.17 27.81 31.80
CA VAL A 79 -17.26 27.39 30.40
C VAL A 79 -16.94 25.90 30.31
N LEU A 80 -17.81 25.10 29.70
CA LEU A 80 -17.59 23.69 29.43
C LEU A 80 -17.52 23.42 27.91
N LEU A 81 -16.39 22.90 27.44
CA LEU A 81 -16.13 22.59 26.03
C LEU A 81 -16.53 21.15 25.67
N ALA A 82 -17.52 21.00 24.80
CA ALA A 82 -18.00 19.71 24.28
C ALA A 82 -18.00 19.53 22.74
N PRO A 83 -17.19 20.24 21.92
CA PRO A 83 -17.13 19.96 20.48
C PRO A 83 -16.36 18.64 20.18
N PRO A 84 -16.43 18.12 18.95
CA PRO A 84 -15.53 17.07 18.48
C PRO A 84 -14.05 17.45 18.63
N SER A 85 -13.20 16.48 18.94
CA SER A 85 -11.79 16.68 19.31
C SER A 85 -11.00 17.51 18.30
N ARG A 86 -11.14 17.23 17.00
CA ARG A 86 -10.48 17.94 15.90
C ARG A 86 -10.77 19.44 15.80
N PHE A 87 -11.88 19.92 16.39
CA PHE A 87 -12.28 21.33 16.32
C PHE A 87 -11.91 22.12 17.59
N ILE A 88 -11.37 21.46 18.62
CA ILE A 88 -11.18 22.09 19.93
C ILE A 88 -10.25 23.30 19.86
N PHE A 89 -9.15 23.21 19.10
CA PHE A 89 -8.14 24.27 18.99
C PHE A 89 -8.72 25.52 18.32
N ASP A 90 -9.38 25.37 17.16
CA ASP A 90 -9.98 26.49 16.42
C ASP A 90 -11.10 27.18 17.22
N ILE A 91 -11.89 26.41 17.98
CA ILE A 91 -12.94 26.94 18.85
C ILE A 91 -12.31 27.67 20.05
N ALA A 92 -11.30 27.07 20.70
CA ALA A 92 -10.55 27.67 21.79
C ALA A 92 -9.88 29.00 21.36
N GLN A 93 -9.30 29.06 20.15
CA GLN A 93 -8.70 30.27 19.60
C GLN A 93 -9.74 31.36 19.33
N LYS A 94 -10.93 31.00 18.82
CA LYS A 94 -12.03 31.95 18.59
C LYS A 94 -12.59 32.53 19.89
N MET A 95 -12.72 31.70 20.94
CA MET A 95 -13.22 32.14 22.24
C MET A 95 -12.19 32.89 23.09
N ALA A 96 -10.89 32.79 22.81
CA ALA A 96 -9.80 33.36 23.60
C ALA A 96 -9.98 34.84 23.99
N ARG A 97 -10.61 35.64 23.10
CA ARG A 97 -10.89 37.07 23.31
C ARG A 97 -12.04 37.36 24.29
N TYR A 98 -12.88 36.37 24.61
CA TYR A 98 -14.02 36.49 25.51
C TYR A 98 -13.76 35.81 26.87
N VAL A 99 -12.73 34.96 26.97
CA VAL A 99 -12.38 34.25 28.22
C VAL A 99 -11.51 35.13 29.12
N THR A 100 -11.99 35.43 30.33
CA THR A 100 -11.21 36.13 31.36
C THR A 100 -10.39 35.14 32.21
N ALA A 101 -9.44 35.64 33.00
CA ALA A 101 -8.62 34.81 33.89
C ALA A 101 -9.38 34.29 35.15
N GLU A 102 -10.59 34.80 35.37
CA GLU A 102 -11.52 34.47 36.47
C GLU A 102 -12.51 33.36 36.09
N MET A 103 -12.75 33.14 34.79
CA MET A 103 -13.63 32.08 34.30
C MET A 103 -12.99 30.70 34.54
N TYR A 104 -13.79 29.77 35.06
CA TYR A 104 -13.39 28.37 35.16
C TYR A 104 -13.68 27.64 33.85
N VAL A 105 -12.66 27.02 33.25
CA VAL A 105 -12.79 26.36 31.94
C VAL A 105 -12.58 24.85 32.08
N GLY A 106 -13.62 24.08 31.77
CA GLY A 106 -13.58 22.64 31.70
C GLY A 106 -13.84 22.11 30.29
N PHE A 107 -13.56 20.84 30.06
CA PHE A 107 -13.91 20.15 28.82
C PHE A 107 -14.44 18.72 29.05
N LEU A 108 -15.41 18.37 28.23
CA LEU A 108 -16.08 17.08 28.13
C LEU A 108 -15.62 16.29 26.88
N THR A 109 -14.73 16.91 26.10
CA THR A 109 -14.22 16.43 24.81
C THR A 109 -13.22 15.30 25.02
N LYS A 110 -13.36 14.19 24.28
CA LYS A 110 -12.48 13.01 24.33
C LYS A 110 -11.88 12.79 22.94
N GLY A 111 -10.56 12.67 22.84
CA GLY A 111 -9.82 12.59 21.57
C GLY A 111 -8.44 13.26 21.65
N PHE A 112 -7.76 13.39 20.52
CA PHE A 112 -6.52 14.17 20.37
C PHE A 112 -6.70 15.28 19.33
N CYS A 113 -5.88 16.33 19.43
CA CYS A 113 -5.81 17.40 18.45
C CYS A 113 -4.48 17.32 17.69
N LYS A 114 -4.50 17.04 16.38
CA LYS A 114 -3.30 17.14 15.52
C LYS A 114 -3.07 18.62 15.14
N LEU A 115 -1.92 19.18 15.48
CA LEU A 115 -1.52 20.55 15.12
C LEU A 115 -0.07 20.55 14.63
N GLN A 116 0.19 21.01 13.40
CA GLN A 116 1.53 21.07 12.79
C GLN A 116 2.27 19.71 12.88
N ASN A 117 1.59 18.61 12.51
CA ASN A 117 2.05 17.22 12.63
C ASN A 117 2.40 16.74 14.06
N ARG A 118 2.05 17.49 15.12
CA ARG A 118 2.16 17.03 16.51
C ARG A 118 0.80 16.62 17.05
N VAL A 119 0.77 15.50 17.78
CA VAL A 119 -0.39 15.05 18.54
C VAL A 119 -0.41 15.78 19.88
N LEU A 120 -1.48 16.53 20.16
CA LEU A 120 -1.73 17.19 21.44
C LEU A 120 -2.93 16.55 22.13
N THR A 121 -2.85 16.47 23.46
CA THR A 121 -4.03 16.26 24.31
C THR A 121 -5.00 17.44 24.23
N ILE A 122 -6.23 17.27 24.73
CA ILE A 122 -7.26 18.30 24.67
C ILE A 122 -6.89 19.50 25.54
N SER A 123 -6.41 19.27 26.76
CA SER A 123 -5.92 20.32 27.65
C SER A 123 -4.77 21.11 27.01
N GLN A 124 -3.75 20.44 26.44
CA GLN A 124 -2.64 21.10 25.75
C GLN A 124 -3.12 21.95 24.56
N ALA A 125 -4.11 21.48 23.81
CA ALA A 125 -4.68 22.25 22.70
C ALA A 125 -5.42 23.51 23.18
N ILE A 126 -6.19 23.41 24.28
CA ILE A 126 -6.88 24.54 24.90
C ILE A 126 -5.88 25.54 25.49
N GLU A 127 -4.89 25.08 26.26
CA GLU A 127 -3.84 25.91 26.86
C GLU A 127 -3.00 26.62 25.78
N LYS A 128 -2.63 25.93 24.69
CA LYS A 128 -1.91 26.53 23.57
C LYS A 128 -2.74 27.58 22.81
N ALA A 129 -4.06 27.39 22.71
CA ALA A 129 -4.96 28.36 22.08
C ALA A 129 -5.30 29.55 22.99
N VAL A 130 -5.28 29.36 24.31
CA VAL A 130 -5.66 30.35 25.33
C VAL A 130 -4.65 30.32 26.51
N PRO A 131 -3.42 30.88 26.34
CA PRO A 131 -2.33 30.71 27.32
C PRO A 131 -2.65 31.11 28.76
N ARG A 132 -3.56 32.07 28.98
CA ARG A 132 -4.04 32.48 30.32
C ARG A 132 -4.78 31.38 31.11
N LEU A 133 -5.08 30.24 30.48
CA LEU A 133 -5.68 29.06 31.11
C LEU A 133 -4.67 27.98 31.51
N GLU A 134 -3.37 28.17 31.27
CA GLU A 134 -2.34 27.19 31.62
C GLU A 134 -2.43 26.74 33.09
N GLY A 135 -2.50 25.43 33.31
CA GLY A 135 -2.68 24.81 34.63
C GLY A 135 -4.08 24.98 35.25
N LYS A 136 -4.99 25.75 34.64
CA LYS A 136 -6.35 26.01 35.14
C LYS A 136 -7.44 25.19 34.45
N VAL A 137 -7.17 24.64 33.27
CA VAL A 137 -8.13 23.83 32.50
C VAL A 137 -8.52 22.57 33.28
N VAL A 138 -9.78 22.13 33.16
CA VAL A 138 -10.33 20.98 33.87
C VAL A 138 -10.84 19.90 32.90
N ALA A 139 -10.29 18.70 32.95
CA ALA A 139 -10.81 17.54 32.22
C ALA A 139 -12.01 16.93 32.97
N ILE A 140 -13.05 16.49 32.25
CA ILE A 140 -14.22 15.82 32.82
C ILE A 140 -14.48 14.53 32.03
N SER A 141 -14.33 13.38 32.68
CA SER A 141 -14.48 12.06 32.04
C SER A 141 -14.95 10.97 33.02
N GLY A 142 -15.23 9.78 32.50
CA GLY A 142 -15.93 8.70 33.20
C GLY A 142 -17.03 8.06 32.33
N PRO A 143 -17.66 6.99 32.82
CA PRO A 143 -18.78 6.30 32.16
C PRO A 143 -20.03 7.19 32.18
N SER A 144 -20.39 7.76 31.04
CA SER A 144 -21.48 8.72 30.96
C SER A 144 -22.16 8.76 29.58
N HIS A 145 -23.10 7.86 29.34
CA HIS A 145 -23.98 7.97 28.18
C HIS A 145 -24.91 9.18 28.35
N ALA A 146 -25.01 9.99 27.30
CA ALA A 146 -25.79 11.23 27.35
C ALA A 146 -27.27 10.95 27.62
N GLU A 147 -27.79 9.86 27.05
CA GLU A 147 -29.15 9.38 27.20
C GLU A 147 -29.46 9.02 28.67
N GLU A 148 -28.56 8.34 29.36
CA GLU A 148 -28.71 7.95 30.77
C GLU A 148 -28.65 9.17 31.71
N VAL A 149 -27.62 10.01 31.56
CA VAL A 149 -27.45 11.23 32.37
C VAL A 149 -28.61 12.20 32.17
N SER A 150 -29.10 12.36 30.93
CA SER A 150 -30.26 13.21 30.64
C SER A 150 -31.57 12.73 31.26
N ARG A 151 -31.63 11.48 31.71
CA ARG A 151 -32.77 10.84 32.37
C ARG A 151 -32.59 10.67 33.87
N GLY A 152 -31.52 11.22 34.45
CA GLY A 152 -31.27 11.15 35.89
C GLY A 152 -30.72 9.80 36.38
N PHE A 153 -30.12 8.99 35.50
CA PHE A 153 -29.55 7.70 35.90
C PHE A 153 -28.23 7.91 36.66
N HIS A 154 -28.02 7.14 37.74
CA HIS A 154 -26.85 7.30 38.61
C HIS A 154 -25.53 7.21 37.85
N THR A 155 -24.71 8.26 37.95
CA THR A 155 -23.51 8.47 37.14
C THR A 155 -22.34 8.97 38.00
N CYS A 156 -21.16 8.41 37.79
CA CYS A 156 -19.91 8.85 38.42
C CYS A 156 -18.93 9.39 37.37
N LEU A 157 -18.32 10.54 37.64
CA LEU A 157 -17.31 11.16 36.78
C LEU A 157 -16.07 11.55 37.61
N ASN A 158 -14.89 11.58 36.98
CA ASN A 158 -13.74 12.30 37.50
C ASN A 158 -13.66 13.69 36.87
N VAL A 159 -13.18 14.63 37.69
CA VAL A 159 -12.89 16.01 37.34
C VAL A 159 -11.40 16.21 37.65
N GLY A 160 -10.60 16.40 36.60
CA GLY A 160 -9.13 16.39 36.64
C GLY A 160 -8.53 17.78 36.39
N SER A 161 -7.69 18.30 37.28
CA SER A 161 -6.96 19.57 37.03
C SER A 161 -5.82 19.82 38.00
N ARG A 162 -4.74 20.43 37.50
CA ARG A 162 -3.65 20.98 38.33
C ARG A 162 -4.14 22.07 39.29
N SER A 163 -5.14 22.86 38.88
CA SER A 163 -5.78 23.86 39.74
C SER A 163 -6.86 23.22 40.62
N ALA A 164 -6.54 23.02 41.91
CA ALA A 164 -7.49 22.52 42.91
C ALA A 164 -8.77 23.40 43.00
N GLY A 165 -8.62 24.72 42.90
CA GLY A 165 -9.75 25.66 42.90
C GLY A 165 -10.68 25.48 41.70
N SER A 166 -10.12 25.34 40.48
CA SER A 166 -10.92 25.07 39.28
C SER A 166 -11.64 23.73 39.35
N ARG A 167 -10.95 22.72 39.91
CA ARG A 167 -11.48 21.38 40.11
C ARG A 167 -12.66 21.34 41.07
N ALA A 168 -12.54 21.99 42.23
CA ALA A 168 -13.57 22.03 43.24
C ALA A 168 -14.85 22.70 42.71
N VAL A 169 -14.71 23.86 42.06
CA VAL A 169 -15.84 24.62 41.50
C VAL A 169 -16.59 23.83 40.42
N ILE A 170 -15.88 23.16 39.50
CA ILE A 170 -16.52 22.37 38.44
C ILE A 170 -17.10 21.05 38.98
N ALA A 171 -16.42 20.38 39.92
CA ALA A 171 -16.95 19.17 40.56
C ALA A 171 -18.22 19.45 41.38
N GLU A 172 -18.26 20.58 42.09
CA GLU A 172 -19.47 21.06 42.77
C GLU A 172 -20.58 21.33 41.75
N LEU A 173 -20.33 22.17 40.73
CA LEU A 173 -21.30 22.56 39.70
C LEU A 173 -21.96 21.38 38.98
N LEU A 174 -21.22 20.29 38.74
CA LEU A 174 -21.73 19.10 38.08
C LEU A 174 -22.49 18.16 39.03
N THR A 175 -22.19 18.19 40.33
CA THR A 175 -22.79 17.29 41.30
C THR A 175 -24.29 17.58 41.50
N SER A 176 -25.09 16.50 41.51
CA SER A 176 -26.54 16.45 41.73
C SER A 176 -26.91 15.17 42.49
N ASP A 177 -28.21 14.91 42.69
CA ASP A 177 -28.71 13.71 43.38
C ASP A 177 -28.34 12.40 42.68
N PHE A 178 -28.15 12.43 41.36
CA PHE A 178 -27.80 11.26 40.55
C PHE A 178 -26.37 11.30 39.99
N LEU A 179 -25.77 12.49 39.81
CA LEU A 179 -24.43 12.63 39.25
C LEU A 179 -23.43 13.05 40.32
N ARG A 180 -22.36 12.26 40.51
CA ARG A 180 -21.30 12.55 41.49
C ARG A 180 -19.94 12.70 40.83
N CYS A 181 -19.25 13.80 41.14
CA CYS A 181 -17.87 14.04 40.70
C CYS A 181 -16.84 13.66 41.77
N ARG A 182 -15.80 12.92 41.36
CA ARG A 182 -14.55 12.70 42.10
C ARG A 182 -13.48 13.66 41.58
N GLN A 183 -12.54 14.06 42.43
CA GLN A 183 -11.50 15.04 42.08
C GLN A 183 -10.12 14.37 42.02
N THR A 184 -9.32 14.67 40.99
CA THR A 184 -7.93 14.21 40.84
C THR A 184 -7.03 15.29 40.24
N ASP A 185 -5.78 15.41 40.66
CA ASP A 185 -4.81 16.31 40.01
C ASP A 185 -4.26 15.74 38.69
N ASP A 186 -4.36 14.42 38.47
CA ASP A 186 -4.04 13.73 37.22
C ASP A 186 -5.05 14.05 36.09
N ILE A 187 -4.95 15.28 35.56
CA ILE A 187 -5.71 15.75 34.39
C ILE A 187 -5.46 14.86 33.16
N ARG A 188 -4.24 14.33 33.02
CA ARG A 188 -3.82 13.49 31.90
C ARG A 188 -4.59 12.18 31.91
N GLY A 189 -4.69 11.52 33.07
CA GLY A 189 -5.45 10.29 33.25
C GLY A 189 -6.94 10.45 32.93
N VAL A 190 -7.54 11.57 33.33
CA VAL A 190 -8.96 11.85 33.02
C VAL A 190 -9.20 12.07 31.52
N GLU A 191 -8.37 12.85 30.82
CA GLU A 191 -8.57 13.14 29.40
C GLU A 191 -8.12 12.02 28.45
N VAL A 192 -6.98 11.39 28.75
CA VAL A 192 -6.39 10.35 27.90
C VAL A 192 -7.10 9.01 28.12
N GLY A 193 -7.48 8.64 29.36
CA GLY A 193 -8.22 7.40 29.62
C GLY A 193 -9.52 7.32 28.81
N GLY A 194 -10.30 8.41 28.83
CA GLY A 194 -11.52 8.56 28.03
C GLY A 194 -11.29 8.58 26.51
N THR A 195 -10.06 8.77 26.07
CA THR A 195 -9.63 8.77 24.67
C THR A 195 -9.18 7.38 24.21
N LEU A 196 -8.27 6.74 24.96
CA LEU A 196 -7.68 5.43 24.63
C LEU A 196 -8.71 4.29 24.61
N LYS A 197 -9.78 4.38 25.40
CA LYS A 197 -10.88 3.40 25.38
C LYS A 197 -11.64 3.31 24.04
N ASN A 198 -11.55 4.32 23.17
CA ASN A 198 -12.41 4.40 21.98
C ASN A 198 -12.05 3.38 20.89
N PRO A 199 -10.77 3.17 20.51
CA PRO A 199 -10.34 2.02 19.72
C PRO A 199 -10.84 0.68 20.27
N ALA A 200 -10.65 0.42 21.58
CA ALA A 200 -11.13 -0.81 22.22
C ALA A 200 -12.65 -1.02 22.06
N ALA A 201 -13.46 0.05 22.15
CA ALA A 201 -14.89 -0.02 21.87
C ALA A 201 -15.22 -0.35 20.40
N ILE A 202 -14.39 0.07 19.44
CA ILE A 202 -14.52 -0.35 18.03
C ILE A 202 -14.22 -1.84 17.90
N ALA A 203 -13.13 -2.33 18.50
CA ALA A 203 -12.82 -3.77 18.53
C ALA A 203 -13.98 -4.58 19.16
N ALA A 204 -14.55 -4.11 20.27
CA ALA A 204 -15.67 -4.74 20.94
C ALA A 204 -16.92 -4.79 20.04
N GLY A 205 -17.14 -3.73 19.25
CA GLY A 205 -18.13 -3.69 18.19
C GLY A 205 -17.89 -4.72 17.10
N MET A 206 -16.66 -4.80 16.60
CA MET A 206 -16.28 -5.74 15.54
C MET A 206 -16.50 -7.18 15.98
N ILE A 207 -15.94 -7.62 17.11
CA ILE A 207 -16.11 -8.99 17.59
C ILE A 207 -17.59 -9.31 17.88
N SER A 208 -18.43 -8.33 18.25
CA SER A 208 -19.88 -8.56 18.43
C SER A 208 -20.67 -8.87 17.14
N ALA A 209 -20.05 -8.74 15.97
CA ALA A 209 -20.63 -9.12 14.67
C ALA A 209 -19.84 -10.20 13.93
N LEU A 210 -18.68 -10.63 14.46
CA LEU A 210 -17.91 -11.73 13.88
C LEU A 210 -18.47 -13.08 14.36
N PRO A 211 -18.43 -14.13 13.52
CA PRO A 211 -18.95 -15.45 13.90
C PRO A 211 -18.12 -16.06 15.03
N HIS A 212 -18.79 -16.82 15.91
CA HIS A 212 -18.19 -17.53 17.05
C HIS A 212 -17.44 -16.67 18.08
N CYS A 213 -17.67 -15.35 18.08
CA CYS A 213 -17.19 -14.43 19.10
C CYS A 213 -18.29 -14.17 20.15
N GLY A 214 -17.98 -14.38 21.43
CA GLY A 214 -18.92 -14.19 22.56
C GLY A 214 -18.28 -13.44 23.73
N ASP A 215 -19.00 -13.38 24.85
CA ASP A 215 -18.64 -12.52 26.00
C ASP A 215 -17.27 -12.85 26.61
N ASN A 216 -16.82 -14.12 26.55
CA ASN A 216 -15.47 -14.51 26.98
C ASN A 216 -14.37 -13.75 26.21
N LEU A 217 -14.54 -13.59 24.89
CA LEU A 217 -13.59 -12.83 24.05
C LEU A 217 -13.72 -11.32 24.31
N ALA A 218 -14.91 -10.83 24.65
CA ALA A 218 -15.11 -9.43 25.06
C ALA A 218 -14.45 -9.13 26.41
N GLY A 219 -14.47 -10.07 27.36
CA GLY A 219 -13.73 -9.97 28.63
C GLY A 219 -12.22 -9.92 28.42
N ALA A 220 -11.68 -10.84 27.61
CA ALA A 220 -10.26 -10.82 27.21
C ALA A 220 -9.88 -9.50 26.51
N LEU A 221 -10.72 -9.03 25.58
CA LEU A 221 -10.53 -7.75 24.90
C LEU A 221 -10.43 -6.57 25.89
N ILE A 222 -11.30 -6.51 26.90
CA ILE A 222 -11.26 -5.44 27.92
C ILE A 222 -9.96 -5.50 28.72
N ALA A 223 -9.52 -6.69 29.12
CA ALA A 223 -8.28 -6.87 29.87
C ALA A 223 -7.04 -6.47 29.06
N GLU A 224 -6.91 -6.92 27.80
CA GLU A 224 -5.78 -6.55 26.94
C GLU A 224 -5.83 -5.08 26.52
N SER A 225 -7.02 -4.52 26.31
CA SER A 225 -7.20 -3.07 26.08
C SER A 225 -6.69 -2.25 27.26
N LEU A 226 -7.00 -2.63 28.51
CA LEU A 226 -6.50 -1.92 29.69
C LEU A 226 -4.97 -1.95 29.76
N LYS A 227 -4.33 -3.09 29.44
CA LYS A 227 -2.85 -3.18 29.39
C LYS A 227 -2.24 -2.28 28.31
N GLU A 228 -2.91 -2.05 27.19
CA GLU A 228 -2.47 -1.07 26.18
C GLU A 228 -2.74 0.37 26.62
N MET A 229 -3.89 0.63 27.27
CA MET A 229 -4.20 1.93 27.85
C MET A 229 -3.16 2.35 28.90
N ILE A 230 -2.74 1.43 29.77
CA ILE A 230 -1.68 1.68 30.77
C ILE A 230 -0.33 1.94 30.09
N ARG A 231 0.10 1.08 29.15
CA ARG A 231 1.36 1.27 28.40
C ARG A 231 1.43 2.63 27.69
N LEU A 232 0.36 3.00 26.99
CA LEU A 232 0.25 4.29 26.32
C LEU A 232 0.11 5.45 27.32
N GLY A 233 -0.62 5.25 28.42
CA GLY A 233 -0.85 6.29 29.43
C GLY A 233 0.44 6.76 30.10
N ARG A 234 1.38 5.85 30.35
CA ARG A 234 2.70 6.17 30.92
C ARG A 234 3.51 7.16 30.07
N LEU A 235 3.32 7.21 28.74
CA LEU A 235 3.92 8.26 27.88
C LEU A 235 3.47 9.67 28.25
N PHE A 236 2.24 9.80 28.77
CA PHE A 236 1.66 11.08 29.17
C PHE A 236 1.89 11.41 30.65
N GLY A 237 2.69 10.60 31.36
CA GLY A 237 2.93 10.74 32.80
C GLY A 237 1.75 10.32 33.67
N ILE A 238 0.87 9.46 33.16
CA ILE A 238 -0.36 9.03 33.84
C ILE A 238 -0.05 7.90 34.82
N SER A 239 -0.68 7.95 36.00
CA SER A 239 -0.64 6.88 36.99
C SER A 239 -1.45 5.66 36.56
N ASP A 240 -0.92 4.46 36.82
CA ASP A 240 -1.62 3.19 36.56
C ASP A 240 -2.96 3.14 37.31
N GLU A 241 -3.01 3.69 38.53
CA GLU A 241 -4.21 3.83 39.36
C GLU A 241 -5.32 4.64 38.65
N THR A 242 -4.99 5.79 38.04
CA THR A 242 -5.99 6.60 37.31
C THR A 242 -6.50 5.90 36.03
N MET A 243 -5.71 4.99 35.45
CA MET A 243 -6.18 4.13 34.34
C MET A 243 -7.10 2.99 34.81
N ILE A 244 -6.94 2.51 36.03
CA ILE A 244 -7.80 1.47 36.62
C ILE A 244 -9.11 2.07 37.20
N ASP A 245 -9.13 3.36 37.52
CA ASP A 245 -10.32 4.09 37.97
C ASP A 245 -11.33 4.38 36.82
N ILE A 246 -12.46 5.00 37.16
CA ILE A 246 -13.63 5.20 36.29
C ILE A 246 -13.34 5.96 34.99
N SER A 247 -12.28 6.76 34.91
CA SER A 247 -11.91 7.48 33.66
C SER A 247 -11.21 6.61 32.62
N GLY A 248 -10.56 5.52 33.04
CA GLY A 248 -9.95 4.53 32.16
C GLY A 248 -10.83 3.30 32.04
N LEU A 249 -10.66 2.35 32.97
CA LEU A 249 -11.37 1.06 32.97
C LEU A 249 -12.89 1.21 33.04
N GLY A 250 -13.42 2.09 33.89
CA GLY A 250 -14.88 2.24 34.03
C GLY A 250 -15.57 2.71 32.74
N ASP A 251 -15.02 3.77 32.12
CA ASP A 251 -15.50 4.29 30.84
C ASP A 251 -15.25 3.30 29.69
N LEU A 252 -14.14 2.54 29.72
CA LEU A 252 -13.89 1.42 28.79
C LEU A 252 -15.01 0.38 28.85
N VAL A 253 -15.31 -0.16 30.04
CA VAL A 253 -16.34 -1.20 30.24
C VAL A 253 -17.71 -0.70 29.77
N ALA A 254 -18.14 0.49 30.23
CA ALA A 254 -19.42 1.07 29.83
C ALA A 254 -19.52 1.25 28.31
N THR A 255 -18.47 1.74 27.67
CA THR A 255 -18.44 2.02 26.22
C THR A 255 -18.29 0.77 25.35
N ALA A 256 -17.58 -0.25 25.86
CA ALA A 256 -17.37 -1.52 25.17
C ALA A 256 -18.63 -2.41 25.21
N LEU A 257 -19.42 -2.36 26.28
CA LEU A 257 -20.64 -3.17 26.44
C LEU A 257 -21.90 -2.48 25.88
N SER A 258 -22.02 -1.16 26.00
CA SER A 258 -23.26 -0.43 25.66
C SER A 258 -23.63 -0.44 24.18
N ARG A 259 -24.91 -0.74 23.90
CA ARG A 259 -25.52 -0.63 22.55
C ARG A 259 -25.65 0.83 22.05
N HIS A 260 -25.55 1.80 22.96
CA HIS A 260 -25.60 3.24 22.64
C HIS A 260 -24.23 3.80 22.21
N SER A 261 -23.13 3.07 22.49
CA SER A 261 -21.79 3.45 22.07
C SER A 261 -21.65 3.58 20.55
N ARG A 262 -21.38 4.81 20.08
CA ARG A 262 -21.13 5.12 18.65
C ARG A 262 -19.92 4.36 18.09
N ASN A 263 -18.88 4.16 18.91
CA ASN A 263 -17.68 3.40 18.54
C ASN A 263 -17.98 1.89 18.42
N ARG A 264 -18.76 1.31 19.36
CA ARG A 264 -19.23 -0.09 19.27
C ARG A 264 -20.13 -0.30 18.05
N ARG A 265 -21.03 0.65 17.76
CA ARG A 265 -21.86 0.64 16.55
C ARG A 265 -20.99 0.66 15.27
N PHE A 266 -20.01 1.56 15.19
CA PHE A 266 -19.08 1.66 14.08
C PHE A 266 -18.34 0.35 13.80
N GLY A 267 -17.73 -0.25 14.82
CA GLY A 267 -17.02 -1.53 14.68
C GLY A 267 -17.93 -2.65 14.19
N ARG A 268 -19.13 -2.76 14.77
CA ARG A 268 -20.12 -3.77 14.40
C ARG A 268 -20.61 -3.61 12.95
N ASP A 269 -20.89 -2.38 12.53
CA ASP A 269 -21.41 -2.08 11.20
C ASP A 269 -20.31 -2.21 10.13
N ILE A 270 -19.03 -1.96 10.49
CA ILE A 270 -17.86 -2.31 9.66
C ILE A 270 -17.70 -3.83 9.54
N ALA A 271 -17.76 -4.58 10.64
CA ALA A 271 -17.65 -6.05 10.60
C ALA A 271 -18.74 -6.67 9.72
N LYS A 272 -19.99 -6.18 9.80
CA LYS A 272 -21.06 -6.57 8.87
C LYS A 272 -20.72 -6.23 7.41
N LYS A 273 -20.30 -5.00 7.11
CA LYS A 273 -19.87 -4.64 5.74
C LYS A 273 -18.69 -5.50 5.25
N ILE A 274 -17.76 -5.87 6.13
CA ILE A 274 -16.63 -6.77 5.85
C ILE A 274 -17.16 -8.16 5.44
N LEU A 275 -18.13 -8.71 6.15
CA LEU A 275 -18.77 -9.99 5.83
C LEU A 275 -19.63 -9.93 4.55
N GLU A 276 -20.35 -8.83 4.32
CA GLU A 276 -21.27 -8.64 3.18
C GLU A 276 -20.56 -8.28 1.86
N ARG A 277 -19.49 -7.47 1.90
CA ARG A 277 -18.90 -6.85 0.70
C ARG A 277 -17.55 -7.45 0.33
N GLY A 278 -17.57 -8.37 -0.64
CA GLY A 278 -16.42 -8.63 -1.52
C GLY A 278 -16.22 -7.56 -2.62
N LYS A 279 -17.11 -6.56 -2.74
CA LYS A 279 -17.25 -5.53 -3.81
C LYS A 279 -17.98 -4.29 -3.23
N THR A 280 -17.83 -3.02 -3.65
CA THR A 280 -17.05 -2.35 -4.71
C THR A 280 -17.00 -0.82 -4.42
N LEU A 281 -16.04 -0.06 -4.99
CA LEU A 281 -16.06 1.41 -5.12
C LEU A 281 -16.20 1.78 -6.62
N GLY A 282 -16.86 2.90 -6.96
CA GLY A 282 -16.96 3.38 -8.36
C GLY A 282 -15.61 3.85 -8.93
N PHE A 283 -15.45 3.92 -10.26
CA PHE A 283 -14.16 4.23 -10.92
C PHE A 283 -13.51 5.55 -10.41
N PRO A 284 -14.21 6.70 -10.30
CA PRO A 284 -13.61 7.93 -9.75
C PRO A 284 -13.25 7.78 -8.26
N GLY A 285 -14.14 7.18 -7.47
CA GLY A 285 -13.91 6.94 -6.03
C GLY A 285 -12.77 5.97 -5.75
N ARG A 286 -12.54 4.97 -6.62
CA ARG A 286 -11.37 4.07 -6.56
C ARG A 286 -10.08 4.83 -6.80
N ILE A 287 -10.06 5.78 -7.74
CA ILE A 287 -8.87 6.59 -8.03
C ILE A 287 -8.58 7.50 -6.83
N MET A 288 -9.58 8.21 -6.31
CA MET A 288 -9.42 9.13 -5.19
C MET A 288 -8.96 8.42 -3.89
N ALA A 289 -9.57 7.28 -3.55
CA ALA A 289 -9.18 6.48 -2.39
C ALA A 289 -7.82 5.79 -2.52
N ARG A 290 -7.28 5.63 -3.75
CA ARG A 290 -5.93 5.09 -3.99
C ARG A 290 -4.84 6.17 -3.95
N LEU A 291 -5.18 7.40 -4.32
CA LEU A 291 -4.25 8.54 -4.34
C LEU A 291 -3.99 9.13 -2.94
N ARG A 292 -4.88 8.91 -1.96
CA ARG A 292 -4.73 9.41 -0.57
C ARG A 292 -5.20 8.39 0.48
N PRO A 293 -4.32 7.51 0.99
CA PRO A 293 -4.70 6.52 2.01
C PRO A 293 -5.07 7.13 3.38
N LYS A 294 -4.48 8.29 3.71
CA LYS A 294 -4.60 8.95 5.03
C LYS A 294 -6.02 9.43 5.39
N SER A 295 -7.00 9.37 4.48
CA SER A 295 -8.39 9.74 4.76
C SER A 295 -9.36 8.56 4.83
N ILE A 296 -8.94 7.30 4.63
CA ILE A 296 -9.89 6.17 4.48
C ILE A 296 -10.80 5.99 5.70
N ILE A 297 -10.25 6.04 6.91
CA ILE A 297 -11.03 5.87 8.15
C ILE A 297 -11.96 7.08 8.39
N GLU A 298 -11.50 8.29 8.03
CA GLU A 298 -12.29 9.52 8.10
C GLU A 298 -13.44 9.51 7.07
N ASP A 299 -13.18 9.16 5.82
CA ASP A 299 -14.17 9.06 4.74
C ASP A 299 -15.17 7.92 4.99
N MET A 300 -14.72 6.81 5.60
CA MET A 300 -15.62 5.77 6.12
C MET A 300 -16.54 6.33 7.22
N SER A 301 -16.02 7.02 8.24
CA SER A 301 -16.85 7.64 9.28
C SER A 301 -17.86 8.65 8.69
N ARG A 302 -17.43 9.48 7.74
CA ARG A 302 -18.32 10.40 7.00
C ARG A 302 -19.42 9.65 6.24
N SER A 303 -19.11 8.51 5.60
CA SER A 303 -20.09 7.72 4.83
C SER A 303 -21.21 7.07 5.65
N PHE A 304 -21.10 7.06 6.99
CA PHE A 304 -22.11 6.52 7.90
C PHE A 304 -22.98 7.59 8.58
N ASN A 305 -22.81 8.88 8.25
CA ASN A 305 -23.53 10.02 8.86
C ASN A 305 -23.38 10.16 10.39
N TYR A 306 -22.36 9.54 11.02
CA TYR A 306 -22.05 9.77 12.43
C TYR A 306 -20.54 9.79 12.72
N LEU A 307 -20.13 10.69 13.63
CA LEU A 307 -18.76 10.81 14.10
C LEU A 307 -18.42 9.72 15.13
N ALA A 308 -17.44 8.88 14.80
CA ALA A 308 -16.83 7.91 15.70
C ALA A 308 -15.42 8.40 16.11
N GLU A 309 -15.28 9.05 17.26
CA GLU A 309 -14.00 9.60 17.75
C GLU A 309 -12.88 8.55 17.82
N GLY A 310 -13.19 7.28 18.09
CA GLY A 310 -12.19 6.20 18.11
C GLY A 310 -11.52 5.97 16.74
N ALA A 311 -12.23 6.28 15.66
CA ALA A 311 -11.75 6.18 14.30
C ALA A 311 -10.71 7.29 13.99
N TYR A 312 -10.85 8.46 14.61
CA TYR A 312 -9.87 9.55 14.55
C TYR A 312 -8.72 9.39 15.55
N ALA A 313 -8.95 8.71 16.67
CA ALA A 313 -7.93 8.50 17.70
C ALA A 313 -6.92 7.40 17.36
N ILE A 314 -7.31 6.37 16.59
CA ILE A 314 -6.45 5.19 16.39
C ILE A 314 -5.16 5.49 15.60
N GLU A 315 -5.22 6.29 14.53
CA GLU A 315 -4.02 6.65 13.75
C GLU A 315 -2.98 7.43 14.57
N PRO A 316 -3.30 8.56 15.26
CA PRO A 316 -2.34 9.24 16.12
C PRO A 316 -1.79 8.37 17.26
N LEU A 317 -2.53 7.37 17.74
CA LEU A 317 -2.01 6.42 18.73
C LEU A 317 -1.02 5.42 18.14
N ILE A 318 -1.24 4.99 16.90
CA ILE A 318 -0.29 4.15 16.16
C ILE A 318 0.99 4.95 15.86
N GLU A 319 0.88 6.19 15.38
CA GLU A 319 2.02 7.08 15.13
C GLU A 319 2.85 7.31 16.40
N LEU A 320 2.19 7.58 17.54
CA LEU A 320 2.85 7.79 18.83
C LEU A 320 3.51 6.52 19.37
N ALA A 321 2.86 5.36 19.25
CA ALA A 321 3.45 4.11 19.68
C ALA A 321 4.65 3.70 18.82
N GLU A 322 4.64 4.02 17.53
CA GLU A 322 5.80 3.83 16.64
C GLU A 322 6.95 4.79 16.98
N SER A 323 6.69 6.06 17.29
CA SER A 323 7.75 7.02 17.66
C SER A 323 8.44 6.67 18.98
N GLU A 324 7.68 6.17 19.96
CA GLU A 324 8.18 5.79 21.29
C GLU A 324 8.55 4.29 21.40
N ASN A 325 8.50 3.53 20.30
CA ASN A 325 8.79 2.09 20.24
C ASN A 325 7.98 1.23 21.25
N ILE A 326 6.71 1.56 21.46
CA ILE A 326 5.80 0.84 22.37
C ILE A 326 4.97 -0.18 21.61
N SER A 327 4.99 -1.42 22.08
CA SER A 327 4.16 -2.50 21.57
C SER A 327 2.69 -2.31 22.00
N ILE A 328 1.79 -2.15 21.03
CA ILE A 328 0.32 -2.11 21.16
C ILE A 328 -0.36 -3.08 20.16
N PRO A 329 -0.13 -4.40 20.31
CA PRO A 329 -0.58 -5.42 19.36
C PRO A 329 -2.08 -5.41 19.07
N LEU A 330 -2.93 -5.18 20.07
CA LEU A 330 -4.39 -5.17 19.90
C LEU A 330 -4.85 -3.98 19.06
N TYR A 331 -4.41 -2.76 19.39
CA TYR A 331 -4.75 -1.57 18.61
C TYR A 331 -4.13 -1.62 17.20
N ARG A 332 -2.93 -2.22 17.06
CA ARG A 332 -2.31 -2.48 15.75
C ARG A 332 -3.13 -3.47 14.92
N SER A 333 -3.58 -4.58 15.50
CA SER A 333 -4.47 -5.54 14.84
C SER A 333 -5.79 -4.91 14.42
N LEU A 334 -6.41 -4.11 15.30
CA LEU A 334 -7.62 -3.37 14.98
C LEU A 334 -7.40 -2.41 13.80
N TYR A 335 -6.33 -1.64 13.81
CA TYR A 335 -5.98 -0.70 12.74
C TYR A 335 -5.79 -1.42 11.38
N GLU A 336 -5.08 -2.54 11.38
CA GLU A 336 -4.80 -3.33 10.17
C GLU A 336 -6.05 -4.03 9.60
N VAL A 337 -7.01 -4.42 10.44
CA VAL A 337 -8.31 -4.94 9.98
C VAL A 337 -9.23 -3.79 9.54
N LEU A 338 -9.23 -2.63 10.20
CA LEU A 338 -10.01 -1.44 9.78
C LEU A 338 -9.57 -0.90 8.41
N LEU A 339 -8.27 -0.96 8.10
CA LEU A 339 -7.74 -0.66 6.76
C LEU A 339 -8.01 -1.79 5.74
N ASN A 340 -8.68 -2.87 6.13
CA ASN A 340 -8.93 -4.08 5.32
C ASN A 340 -7.62 -4.62 4.70
N LYS A 341 -6.51 -4.57 5.45
CA LYS A 341 -5.24 -5.23 5.08
C LYS A 341 -5.21 -6.66 5.59
N LYS A 342 -5.71 -6.90 6.81
CA LYS A 342 -5.71 -8.22 7.47
C LYS A 342 -7.13 -8.73 7.68
N ASP A 343 -7.29 -10.05 7.72
CA ASP A 343 -8.57 -10.68 8.01
C ASP A 343 -8.97 -10.46 9.48
N PRO A 344 -10.27 -10.32 9.83
CA PRO A 344 -10.69 -10.12 11.22
C PRO A 344 -10.23 -11.21 12.20
N SER A 345 -9.87 -12.40 11.73
CA SER A 345 -9.17 -13.42 12.53
C SER A 345 -7.90 -12.92 13.20
N LEU A 346 -7.16 -11.96 12.62
CA LEU A 346 -6.00 -11.34 13.27
C LEU A 346 -6.39 -10.70 14.60
N LEU A 347 -7.49 -9.95 14.63
CA LEU A 347 -7.97 -9.28 15.84
C LEU A 347 -8.40 -10.33 16.88
N ILE A 348 -9.11 -11.38 16.46
CA ILE A 348 -9.55 -12.46 17.35
C ILE A 348 -8.36 -13.18 18.00
N GLU A 349 -7.37 -13.60 17.20
CA GLU A 349 -6.21 -14.32 17.72
C GLU A 349 -5.29 -13.42 18.56
N THR A 350 -5.17 -12.14 18.20
CA THR A 350 -4.39 -11.17 19.01
C THR A 350 -5.06 -10.88 20.36
N ILE A 351 -6.39 -10.90 20.45
CA ILE A 351 -7.10 -10.79 21.76
C ILE A 351 -6.80 -12.02 22.63
N LYS A 352 -6.67 -13.21 22.04
CA LYS A 352 -6.37 -14.46 22.76
C LYS A 352 -4.93 -14.52 23.25
N ASP A 353 -3.98 -14.08 22.42
CA ASP A 353 -2.56 -14.03 22.77
C ASP A 353 -1.86 -12.85 22.07
N PRO A 354 -1.75 -11.69 22.74
CA PRO A 354 -1.06 -10.54 22.17
C PRO A 354 0.46 -10.72 22.05
N SER A 355 1.07 -11.66 22.78
CA SER A 355 2.52 -11.90 22.72
C SER A 355 2.93 -12.47 21.36
N ARG A 356 2.05 -13.28 20.77
CA ARG A 356 2.21 -13.85 19.42
C ARG A 356 1.81 -12.90 18.30
N PHE A 357 1.49 -11.63 18.58
CA PHE A 357 1.03 -10.68 17.54
C PHE A 357 1.91 -10.65 16.29
N ASN A 358 3.24 -10.67 16.42
CA ASN A 358 4.12 -10.70 15.24
C ASN A 358 3.88 -11.95 14.40
N GLU A 359 3.92 -13.14 15.03
CA GLU A 359 3.63 -14.42 14.39
C GLU A 359 2.23 -14.45 13.76
N LEU A 360 1.21 -14.02 14.50
CA LEU A 360 -0.18 -13.95 14.06
C LEU A 360 -0.37 -12.93 12.92
N TYR A 361 0.33 -11.80 12.93
CA TYR A 361 0.30 -10.80 11.87
C TYR A 361 0.90 -11.34 10.58
N TYR A 362 1.97 -12.13 10.66
CA TYR A 362 2.55 -12.80 9.49
C TYR A 362 1.68 -13.97 9.00
N ASN A 363 1.21 -14.83 9.90
CA ASN A 363 0.48 -16.06 9.58
C ASN A 363 -1.00 -15.83 9.24
N THR A 364 -1.64 -14.78 9.78
CA THR A 364 -3.00 -14.43 9.40
C THR A 364 -3.00 -13.97 7.96
N LYS A 365 -3.80 -14.67 7.15
CA LYS A 365 -4.08 -14.30 5.77
C LYS A 365 -4.35 -12.80 5.70
N THR A 366 -3.42 -12.07 5.08
CA THR A 366 -3.71 -10.75 4.53
C THR A 366 -5.05 -10.88 3.82
N ARG A 367 -6.03 -10.03 4.15
CA ARG A 367 -7.34 -10.10 3.51
C ARG A 367 -7.15 -9.53 2.12
N LEU A 368 -6.61 -10.38 1.23
CA LEU A 368 -6.01 -9.98 -0.02
C LEU A 368 -7.02 -9.11 -0.74
N LEU A 369 -6.69 -7.83 -0.82
CA LEU A 369 -7.41 -6.89 -1.65
C LEU A 369 -7.46 -7.55 -3.02
N SER A 370 -8.64 -8.02 -3.43
CA SER A 370 -8.87 -8.52 -4.78
C SER A 370 -8.19 -7.52 -5.71
N ARG A 371 -7.22 -7.99 -6.51
CA ARG A 371 -6.29 -7.19 -7.34
C ARG A 371 -6.90 -5.82 -7.66
N LYS A 372 -6.16 -4.73 -7.40
CA LYS A 372 -6.62 -3.31 -7.48
C LYS A 372 -7.09 -2.87 -8.88
N GLY A 373 -8.11 -3.52 -9.43
CA GLY A 373 -8.51 -3.41 -10.82
C GLY A 373 -9.15 -2.07 -11.17
N GLY A 374 -9.29 -1.83 -12.47
CA GLY A 374 -9.73 -0.58 -13.08
C GLY A 374 -8.60 0.37 -13.49
N LEU A 375 -7.33 -0.01 -13.33
CA LEU A 375 -6.16 0.78 -13.77
C LEU A 375 -5.29 0.06 -14.81
N GLU A 376 -5.67 -1.16 -15.23
CA GLU A 376 -5.00 -1.91 -16.32
C GLU A 376 -4.99 -1.11 -17.64
N GLY A 377 -6.04 -0.31 -17.83
CA GLY A 377 -6.22 0.60 -18.96
C GLY A 377 -5.46 1.93 -18.86
N ALA A 378 -4.83 2.24 -17.72
CA ALA A 378 -4.20 3.54 -17.49
C ALA A 378 -2.80 3.62 -18.11
N SER A 379 -2.50 4.72 -18.78
CA SER A 379 -1.14 5.06 -19.23
C SER A 379 -0.19 5.23 -18.05
N GLY A 380 1.07 4.83 -18.19
CA GLY A 380 2.12 5.03 -17.18
C GLY A 380 2.23 6.50 -16.74
N ARG A 381 1.87 7.45 -17.62
CA ARG A 381 1.82 8.89 -17.34
C ARG A 381 0.89 9.29 -16.19
N VAL A 382 -0.15 8.50 -15.91
CA VAL A 382 -1.10 8.76 -14.79
C VAL A 382 -0.38 8.68 -13.44
N PHE A 383 0.69 7.89 -13.35
CA PHE A 383 1.45 7.67 -12.12
C PHE A 383 2.62 8.66 -11.91
N ARG A 384 2.82 9.65 -12.81
CA ARG A 384 3.95 10.59 -12.77
C ARG A 384 4.18 11.19 -11.38
N GLY A 385 3.16 11.79 -10.77
CA GLY A 385 3.29 12.43 -9.45
C GLY A 385 3.80 11.48 -8.37
N MET A 386 3.15 10.31 -8.21
CA MET A 386 3.59 9.29 -7.25
C MET A 386 5.03 8.83 -7.47
N ILE A 387 5.44 8.64 -8.73
CA ILE A 387 6.79 8.16 -9.06
C ILE A 387 7.82 9.23 -8.72
N ILE A 388 7.61 10.47 -9.17
CA ILE A 388 8.54 11.58 -8.93
C ILE A 388 8.63 11.92 -7.43
N ASP A 389 7.51 12.01 -6.72
CA ASP A 389 7.51 12.34 -5.29
C ASP A 389 8.21 11.26 -4.46
N LYS A 390 8.01 9.97 -4.78
CA LYS A 390 8.67 8.85 -4.09
C LYS A 390 10.16 8.74 -4.41
N ILE A 391 10.59 9.12 -5.62
CA ILE A 391 12.01 9.26 -5.96
C ILE A 391 12.63 10.40 -5.12
N VAL A 392 12.02 11.58 -5.12
CA VAL A 392 12.51 12.73 -4.33
C VAL A 392 12.58 12.38 -2.85
N GLU A 393 11.55 11.76 -2.28
CA GLU A 393 11.54 11.26 -0.89
C GLU A 393 12.76 10.34 -0.62
N LYS A 394 12.99 9.31 -1.44
CA LYS A 394 14.12 8.37 -1.28
C LYS A 394 15.50 9.04 -1.36
N PHE A 395 15.66 10.02 -2.24
CA PHE A 395 16.94 10.72 -2.43
C PHE A 395 17.19 11.86 -1.43
N THR A 396 16.15 12.41 -0.79
CA THR A 396 16.24 13.54 0.17
C THR A 396 16.13 13.14 1.64
N ALA A 397 15.68 11.92 1.96
CA ALA A 397 15.56 11.44 3.33
C ALA A 397 16.93 11.39 4.04
N GLN A 398 17.15 12.29 5.01
CA GLN A 398 18.36 12.29 5.83
C GLN A 398 18.44 11.01 6.69
N ARG A 399 19.61 10.37 6.71
CA ARG A 399 19.84 9.11 7.43
C ARG A 399 19.71 9.28 8.95
N ALA A 400 18.56 8.88 9.48
CA ALA A 400 18.38 8.46 10.86
C ALA A 400 17.85 7.01 10.90
N GLY A 401 18.76 6.04 10.83
CA GLY A 401 18.49 4.64 11.19
C GLY A 401 17.68 3.75 10.24
N GLN A 402 17.08 4.26 9.15
CA GLN A 402 16.38 3.40 8.16
C GLN A 402 17.25 2.99 6.97
N ALA A 403 17.10 1.73 6.54
CA ALA A 403 17.80 1.18 5.38
C ALA A 403 17.20 1.69 4.05
N GLY A 404 18.04 2.19 3.15
CA GLY A 404 17.66 2.50 1.75
C GLY A 404 17.75 3.96 1.30
N GLY A 405 18.09 4.91 2.18
CA GLY A 405 18.35 6.31 1.82
C GLY A 405 19.77 6.55 1.30
N TYR A 406 19.91 7.37 0.26
CA TYR A 406 21.18 7.77 -0.35
C TYR A 406 21.78 9.01 0.31
N GLU A 407 23.12 9.09 0.41
CA GLU A 407 23.78 10.32 0.85
C GLU A 407 23.92 11.30 -0.33
N ALA A 408 23.43 12.53 -0.17
CA ALA A 408 23.45 13.54 -1.23
C ALA A 408 24.86 13.79 -1.80
N GLY A 409 25.91 13.76 -0.98
CA GLY A 409 27.30 13.91 -1.45
C GLY A 409 27.75 12.79 -2.39
N GLU A 410 27.38 11.55 -2.07
CA GLU A 410 27.70 10.36 -2.86
C GLU A 410 26.93 10.34 -4.19
N VAL A 411 25.65 10.72 -4.16
CA VAL A 411 24.79 10.83 -5.35
C VAL A 411 25.32 11.90 -6.32
N ILE A 412 25.69 13.08 -5.81
CA ILE A 412 26.27 14.16 -6.63
C ILE A 412 27.57 13.66 -7.29
N ARG A 413 28.45 12.99 -6.53
CA ARG A 413 29.69 12.42 -7.06
C ARG A 413 29.42 11.40 -8.17
N HIS A 414 28.55 10.42 -7.94
CA HIS A 414 28.20 9.40 -8.95
C HIS A 414 27.60 10.00 -10.22
N LEU A 415 26.72 11.00 -10.10
CA LEU A 415 26.12 11.64 -11.27
C LEU A 415 27.16 12.47 -12.04
N HIS A 416 28.02 13.23 -11.37
CA HIS A 416 29.10 13.97 -12.05
C HIS A 416 30.10 13.04 -12.73
N GLU A 417 30.48 11.92 -12.10
CA GLU A 417 31.35 10.91 -12.70
C GLU A 417 30.70 10.27 -13.94
N PHE A 418 29.42 9.87 -13.86
CA PHE A 418 28.67 9.32 -15.00
C PHE A 418 28.57 10.31 -16.17
N TYR A 419 28.20 11.57 -15.91
CA TYR A 419 28.07 12.58 -16.96
C TYR A 419 29.42 13.07 -17.51
N GLY A 420 30.50 12.94 -16.74
CA GLY A 420 31.87 13.20 -17.18
C GLY A 420 32.44 12.06 -18.05
N SER A 421 32.14 10.80 -17.73
CA SER A 421 32.65 9.64 -18.46
C SER A 421 31.82 9.29 -19.71
N ALA A 422 30.49 9.38 -19.64
CA ALA A 422 29.61 9.06 -20.76
C ALA A 422 29.82 10.01 -21.96
N ALA A 423 30.18 11.27 -21.69
CA ALA A 423 30.57 12.25 -22.70
C ALA A 423 31.82 11.85 -23.52
N ALA A 424 32.59 10.86 -23.06
CA ALA A 424 33.78 10.34 -23.74
C ALA A 424 33.59 8.95 -24.39
N LEU A 425 32.46 8.27 -24.13
CA LEU A 425 32.31 6.82 -24.42
C LEU A 425 31.15 6.44 -25.35
N SER A 426 30.15 7.29 -25.57
CA SER A 426 28.98 6.97 -26.42
C SER A 426 28.80 7.95 -27.58
N GLY A 427 28.64 7.40 -28.80
CA GLY A 427 28.33 8.18 -30.01
C GLY A 427 26.91 8.75 -30.07
N ASP A 428 26.06 8.43 -29.09
CA ASP A 428 24.76 9.07 -28.87
C ASP A 428 24.93 10.26 -27.91
N THR A 429 24.43 11.42 -28.32
CA THR A 429 24.56 12.66 -27.53
C THR A 429 23.54 12.70 -26.39
N ILE A 430 24.04 12.75 -25.15
CA ILE A 430 23.23 13.07 -23.97
C ILE A 430 22.50 14.41 -24.25
N PRO A 431 21.17 14.49 -24.04
CA PRO A 431 20.44 15.72 -24.34
C PRO A 431 21.01 16.92 -23.58
N ALA A 432 21.27 18.03 -24.28
CA ALA A 432 21.91 19.22 -23.68
C ALA A 432 21.17 19.77 -22.43
N ALA A 433 19.85 19.60 -22.36
CA ALA A 433 19.05 19.95 -21.18
C ALA A 433 19.33 19.04 -19.97
N GLU A 434 19.58 17.74 -20.20
CA GLU A 434 19.93 16.75 -19.17
C GLU A 434 21.33 17.04 -18.63
N GLN A 435 22.30 17.27 -19.51
CA GLN A 435 23.68 17.60 -19.13
C GLN A 435 23.79 18.98 -18.45
N SER A 436 23.00 19.98 -18.88
CA SER A 436 22.95 21.28 -18.18
C SER A 436 22.32 21.19 -16.79
N LEU A 437 21.46 20.21 -16.51
CA LEU A 437 20.90 20.00 -15.17
C LEU A 437 21.88 19.24 -14.28
N ALA A 438 22.55 18.23 -14.84
CA ALA A 438 23.63 17.51 -14.15
C ALA A 438 24.76 18.46 -13.74
N ASN A 439 25.26 19.31 -14.65
CA ASN A 439 26.35 20.24 -14.36
C ASN A 439 26.00 21.35 -13.34
N ARG A 440 24.72 21.56 -13.06
CA ARG A 440 24.24 22.55 -12.06
C ARG A 440 23.96 21.91 -10.69
N LEU A 441 24.07 20.59 -10.56
CA LEU A 441 23.71 19.86 -9.36
C LEU A 441 24.66 20.22 -8.20
N SER A 442 24.11 20.80 -7.14
CA SER A 442 24.83 21.19 -5.92
C SER A 442 24.07 20.74 -4.68
N ARG A 443 24.68 20.87 -3.49
CA ARG A 443 23.99 20.59 -2.22
C ARG A 443 22.81 21.55 -1.95
N GLU A 444 22.83 22.75 -2.51
CA GLU A 444 21.84 23.80 -2.26
C GLU A 444 20.56 23.61 -3.10
N ASN A 445 20.69 23.12 -4.33
CA ASN A 445 19.56 22.88 -5.25
C ASN A 445 19.19 21.40 -5.41
N TYR A 446 19.84 20.51 -4.64
CA TYR A 446 19.78 19.06 -4.78
C TYR A 446 18.37 18.49 -4.98
N ALA A 447 17.42 18.80 -4.08
CA ALA A 447 16.07 18.24 -4.15
C ALA A 447 15.30 18.63 -5.43
N GLU A 448 15.52 19.85 -5.92
CA GLU A 448 14.88 20.37 -7.13
C GLU A 448 15.55 19.82 -8.40
N SER A 449 16.87 19.75 -8.41
CA SER A 449 17.63 19.14 -9.51
C SER A 449 17.35 17.64 -9.66
N ILE A 450 17.23 16.90 -8.55
CA ILE A 450 16.81 15.48 -8.56
C ILE A 450 15.39 15.34 -9.10
N ARG A 451 14.45 16.21 -8.70
CA ARG A 451 13.09 16.22 -9.27
C ARG A 451 13.12 16.43 -10.78
N GLN A 452 13.83 17.46 -11.26
CA GLN A 452 13.88 17.79 -12.69
C GLN A 452 14.54 16.70 -13.54
N LEU A 453 15.63 16.08 -13.07
CA LEU A 453 16.25 14.92 -13.73
C LEU A 453 15.34 13.70 -13.75
N ALA A 454 14.67 13.39 -12.63
CA ALA A 454 13.71 12.29 -12.55
C ALA A 454 12.53 12.48 -13.53
N GLU A 455 12.08 13.72 -13.76
CA GLU A 455 11.04 14.01 -14.76
C GLU A 455 11.49 13.75 -16.21
N LEU A 456 12.75 14.07 -16.54
CA LEU A 456 13.33 13.77 -17.85
C LEU A 456 13.45 12.25 -18.06
N TYR A 457 13.97 11.52 -17.08
CA TYR A 457 14.06 10.06 -17.13
C TYR A 457 12.69 9.41 -17.19
N PHE A 458 11.71 9.87 -16.40
CA PHE A 458 10.33 9.38 -16.47
C PHE A 458 9.73 9.58 -17.86
N LYS A 459 9.98 10.72 -18.52
CA LYS A 459 9.54 10.96 -19.91
C LYS A 459 10.25 10.03 -20.90
N ARG A 460 11.54 9.72 -20.70
CA ARG A 460 12.28 8.72 -21.49
C ARG A 460 11.72 7.32 -21.30
N ILE A 461 11.41 6.89 -20.06
CA ILE A 461 10.96 5.53 -19.74
C ILE A 461 9.49 5.28 -20.09
N ALA A 462 8.59 6.16 -19.63
CA ALA A 462 7.17 5.86 -19.51
C ALA A 462 6.45 5.52 -20.83
N ASP A 463 5.53 4.56 -20.74
CA ASP A 463 4.57 4.23 -21.79
C ASP A 463 3.59 5.38 -22.05
N ASN A 464 2.83 5.26 -23.14
CA ASN A 464 1.69 6.12 -23.42
C ASN A 464 0.46 5.27 -23.75
N PHE A 465 0.20 4.23 -22.95
CA PHE A 465 -0.75 3.18 -23.28
C PHE A 465 -2.14 3.74 -23.57
N TYR A 466 -2.66 3.39 -24.75
CA TYR A 466 -3.99 3.74 -25.18
C TYR A 466 -4.73 2.45 -25.62
N PRO A 467 -5.78 2.01 -24.90
CA PRO A 467 -6.38 0.69 -25.10
C PRO A 467 -6.76 0.30 -26.55
N PRO A 468 -7.22 1.20 -27.44
CA PRO A 468 -7.48 0.86 -28.84
C PRO A 468 -6.25 0.35 -29.62
N PHE A 469 -5.04 0.83 -29.30
CA PHE A 469 -3.82 0.42 -30.00
C PHE A 469 -3.42 -1.03 -29.74
N LYS A 470 -3.82 -1.59 -28.59
CA LYS A 470 -3.73 -3.04 -28.33
C LYS A 470 -4.52 -3.84 -29.38
N TRP A 471 -5.69 -3.35 -29.79
CA TRP A 471 -6.53 -4.03 -30.78
C TRP A 471 -5.97 -3.86 -32.20
N LEU A 472 -5.49 -2.67 -32.55
CA LEU A 472 -4.76 -2.43 -33.81
C LEU A 472 -3.52 -3.34 -33.95
N PHE A 473 -2.73 -3.49 -32.88
CA PHE A 473 -1.60 -4.42 -32.85
C PHE A 473 -2.03 -5.89 -33.01
N HIS A 474 -3.16 -6.27 -32.39
CA HIS A 474 -3.71 -7.61 -32.56
C HIS A 474 -4.14 -7.89 -34.00
N LEU A 475 -4.84 -6.95 -34.64
CA LEU A 475 -5.21 -7.05 -36.05
C LEU A 475 -3.98 -7.11 -36.97
N TYR A 476 -2.98 -6.25 -36.74
CA TYR A 476 -1.75 -6.23 -37.53
C TYR A 476 -1.00 -7.57 -37.45
N THR A 477 -0.85 -8.14 -36.25
CA THR A 477 -0.22 -9.46 -36.06
C THR A 477 -1.04 -10.63 -36.61
N LEU A 478 -2.35 -10.46 -36.79
CA LEU A 478 -3.22 -11.42 -37.47
C LEU A 478 -3.12 -11.30 -39.00
N PHE A 479 -3.07 -10.08 -39.52
CA PHE A 479 -2.88 -9.76 -40.95
C PHE A 479 -1.52 -10.25 -41.49
N VAL A 480 -0.43 -9.97 -40.77
CA VAL A 480 0.92 -10.48 -41.10
C VAL A 480 0.91 -12.01 -41.24
N ARG A 481 0.20 -12.71 -40.36
CA ARG A 481 0.06 -14.17 -40.41
C ARG A 481 -0.74 -14.68 -41.61
N ILE A 482 -1.75 -13.93 -42.07
CA ILE A 482 -2.52 -14.28 -43.27
C ILE A 482 -1.64 -14.16 -44.52
N ILE A 483 -0.83 -13.10 -44.62
CA ILE A 483 0.15 -12.94 -45.72
C ILE A 483 1.21 -14.05 -45.68
N ASP A 484 1.76 -14.37 -44.52
CA ASP A 484 2.77 -15.43 -44.40
C ASP A 484 2.24 -16.84 -44.71
N LEU A 485 0.93 -17.06 -44.63
CA LEU A 485 0.28 -18.31 -45.07
C LEU A 485 0.56 -18.63 -46.56
N PHE A 486 0.84 -17.62 -47.37
CA PHE A 486 1.12 -17.74 -48.81
C PHE A 486 2.62 -17.72 -49.16
N SER A 487 3.54 -17.48 -48.21
CA SER A 487 4.95 -17.21 -48.53
C SER A 487 5.98 -18.21 -48.01
N GLN A 488 5.75 -18.88 -46.87
CA GLN A 488 6.75 -19.80 -46.29
C GLN A 488 6.13 -21.00 -45.54
N PRO A 489 6.85 -22.13 -45.40
CA PRO A 489 6.36 -23.28 -44.65
C PRO A 489 6.10 -22.94 -43.18
N ARG A 490 4.97 -23.45 -42.67
CA ARG A 490 4.41 -23.16 -41.33
C ARG A 490 5.46 -23.19 -40.21
N SER A 491 5.86 -22.01 -39.71
CA SER A 491 6.55 -21.82 -38.43
C SER A 491 5.53 -21.54 -37.31
N PRO A 492 5.12 -22.54 -36.50
CA PRO A 492 4.16 -22.30 -35.43
C PRO A 492 4.83 -21.66 -34.21
N ILE A 493 4.29 -20.53 -33.75
CA ILE A 493 4.42 -20.11 -32.34
C ILE A 493 3.57 -21.09 -31.51
N ILE A 494 4.22 -22.06 -30.86
CA ILE A 494 3.60 -23.03 -29.98
C ILE A 494 3.51 -22.41 -28.58
N VAL A 495 2.35 -22.45 -27.95
CA VAL A 495 2.15 -21.89 -26.60
C VAL A 495 1.58 -22.96 -25.67
N SER A 496 2.33 -23.28 -24.62
CA SER A 496 2.05 -24.35 -23.63
C SER A 496 2.04 -23.82 -22.19
N GLY A 497 1.87 -24.71 -21.21
CA GLY A 497 1.96 -24.41 -19.78
C GLY A 497 0.61 -24.18 -19.09
N ARG A 498 0.63 -23.55 -17.90
CA ARG A 498 -0.50 -23.41 -16.96
C ARG A 498 -1.50 -22.31 -17.32
N LEU A 499 -1.84 -22.22 -18.62
CA LEU A 499 -2.64 -21.13 -19.21
C LEU A 499 -4.00 -20.88 -18.53
N LYS A 500 -4.71 -21.92 -18.08
CA LYS A 500 -6.00 -21.77 -17.38
C LYS A 500 -5.84 -21.08 -16.02
N GLY A 501 -4.80 -21.41 -15.26
CA GLY A 501 -4.50 -20.80 -13.96
C GLY A 501 -4.20 -19.31 -14.12
N ILE A 502 -3.30 -18.96 -15.04
CA ILE A 502 -2.85 -17.58 -15.28
C ILE A 502 -4.02 -16.64 -15.67
N ARG A 503 -5.03 -17.14 -16.39
CA ARG A 503 -6.26 -16.36 -16.66
C ARG A 503 -7.05 -16.02 -15.39
N GLY A 504 -7.11 -16.95 -14.43
CA GLY A 504 -7.81 -16.77 -13.14
C GLY A 504 -7.05 -15.90 -12.13
N ILE A 505 -5.72 -15.89 -12.18
CA ILE A 505 -4.87 -15.04 -11.32
C ILE A 505 -5.21 -13.55 -11.48
N GLY A 506 -5.62 -13.13 -12.68
CA GLY A 506 -6.00 -11.75 -12.99
C GLY A 506 -7.13 -11.16 -12.14
N SER A 507 -7.85 -11.95 -11.34
CA SER A 507 -8.80 -11.44 -10.32
C SER A 507 -8.29 -11.48 -8.87
N ALA A 508 -7.21 -12.22 -8.60
CA ALA A 508 -6.73 -12.51 -7.25
C ALA A 508 -5.44 -11.76 -6.88
N ALA A 509 -4.47 -11.69 -7.81
CA ALA A 509 -3.14 -11.12 -7.56
C ALA A 509 -2.71 -10.16 -8.68
N ASN A 510 -1.68 -9.35 -8.41
CA ASN A 510 -0.93 -8.65 -9.44
C ASN A 510 -0.11 -9.68 -10.25
N ILE A 511 0.25 -9.36 -11.49
CA ILE A 511 0.97 -10.29 -12.38
C ILE A 511 2.24 -9.65 -12.91
N LEU A 512 3.38 -10.29 -12.62
CA LEU A 512 4.68 -9.97 -13.20
C LEU A 512 5.13 -11.17 -14.04
N TYR A 513 5.05 -11.05 -15.37
CA TYR A 513 5.67 -12.02 -16.26
C TYR A 513 7.18 -11.80 -16.27
N VAL A 514 7.94 -12.86 -16.02
CA VAL A 514 9.41 -12.83 -16.04
C VAL A 514 9.88 -13.82 -17.11
N SER A 515 10.60 -13.32 -18.11
CA SER A 515 11.07 -14.14 -19.24
C SER A 515 12.59 -14.13 -19.33
N THR A 516 13.16 -15.19 -19.90
CA THR A 516 14.48 -15.13 -20.52
C THR A 516 14.34 -14.59 -21.95
N PHE A 517 15.23 -13.67 -22.37
CA PHE A 517 15.27 -13.17 -23.76
C PHE A 517 16.54 -13.67 -24.46
N THR A 518 16.37 -14.46 -25.52
CA THR A 518 17.43 -14.82 -26.49
C THR A 518 17.61 -13.74 -27.56
N SER A 519 16.57 -12.96 -27.86
CA SER A 519 16.63 -11.83 -28.80
C SER A 519 15.96 -10.58 -28.22
N VAL A 520 16.48 -9.40 -28.57
CA VAL A 520 15.85 -8.10 -28.21
C VAL A 520 14.43 -7.93 -28.75
N TYR A 521 13.99 -8.78 -29.69
CA TYR A 521 12.64 -8.79 -30.25
C TYR A 521 11.68 -9.81 -29.60
N ASP A 522 12.11 -10.57 -28.58
CA ASP A 522 11.31 -11.63 -27.95
C ASP A 522 10.00 -11.11 -27.33
N PHE A 523 9.99 -9.86 -26.87
CA PHE A 523 8.78 -9.19 -26.37
C PHE A 523 7.62 -9.26 -27.38
N VAL A 524 7.89 -9.17 -28.69
CA VAL A 524 6.88 -9.28 -29.75
C VAL A 524 6.21 -10.66 -29.72
N LEU A 525 7.02 -11.72 -29.68
CA LEU A 525 6.54 -13.10 -29.70
C LEU A 525 5.71 -13.42 -28.45
N LEU A 526 6.15 -12.92 -27.30
CA LEU A 526 5.44 -13.04 -26.02
C LEU A 526 4.10 -12.30 -26.02
N ILE A 527 4.04 -11.06 -26.51
CA ILE A 527 2.78 -10.30 -26.61
C ILE A 527 1.80 -11.00 -27.55
N ILE A 528 2.28 -11.53 -28.68
CA ILE A 528 1.47 -12.34 -29.61
C ILE A 528 0.93 -13.60 -28.90
N ALA A 529 1.74 -14.28 -28.09
CA ALA A 529 1.31 -15.45 -27.32
C ALA A 529 0.27 -15.10 -26.25
N ILE A 530 0.49 -14.03 -25.48
CA ILE A 530 -0.43 -13.49 -24.46
C ILE A 530 -1.79 -13.14 -25.09
N LEU A 531 -1.79 -12.38 -26.20
CA LEU A 531 -3.01 -12.04 -26.93
C LEU A 531 -3.74 -13.28 -27.45
N ARG A 532 -3.04 -14.21 -28.12
CA ARG A 532 -3.63 -15.43 -28.68
C ARG A 532 -4.23 -16.37 -27.62
N LYS A 533 -3.73 -16.34 -26.38
CA LYS A 533 -4.24 -17.17 -25.29
C LYS A 533 -5.17 -16.44 -24.33
N GLY A 534 -5.49 -15.17 -24.58
CA GLY A 534 -6.38 -14.37 -23.74
C GLY A 534 -5.83 -14.18 -22.32
N LEU A 535 -4.51 -14.07 -22.18
CA LEU A 535 -3.86 -13.82 -20.89
C LEU A 535 -3.91 -12.32 -20.54
N PRO A 536 -3.82 -11.95 -19.25
CA PRO A 536 -3.71 -10.56 -18.82
C PRO A 536 -2.58 -9.82 -19.55
N PHE A 537 -2.92 -8.70 -20.21
CA PHE A 537 -2.02 -7.99 -21.11
C PHE A 537 -1.07 -7.06 -20.35
N PRO A 538 0.27 -7.19 -20.51
CA PRO A 538 1.23 -6.45 -19.71
C PRO A 538 1.67 -5.11 -20.34
N ARG A 539 2.27 -4.25 -19.52
CA ARG A 539 3.29 -3.29 -19.97
C ARG A 539 4.60 -4.02 -20.14
N PHE A 540 5.32 -3.77 -21.23
CA PHE A 540 6.45 -4.60 -21.63
C PHE A 540 7.72 -3.79 -21.88
N PHE A 541 8.85 -4.39 -21.50
CA PHE A 541 10.18 -3.85 -21.75
C PHE A 541 10.48 -3.75 -23.25
N ILE A 542 11.15 -2.68 -23.64
CA ILE A 542 11.76 -2.49 -24.96
C ILE A 542 13.13 -1.82 -24.77
N SER A 543 14.21 -2.39 -25.34
CA SER A 543 15.51 -1.69 -25.41
C SER A 543 15.40 -0.53 -26.41
N ALA A 544 15.86 0.66 -26.01
CA ALA A 544 15.79 1.87 -26.83
C ALA A 544 16.49 1.67 -28.20
N ASP A 545 17.66 1.03 -28.15
CA ASP A 545 18.57 0.71 -29.26
C ASP A 545 17.94 -0.24 -30.32
N ALA A 546 16.84 -0.92 -29.98
CA ALA A 546 16.20 -1.90 -30.86
C ALA A 546 15.17 -1.32 -31.84
N LEU A 547 14.86 -0.01 -31.80
CA LEU A 547 13.78 0.60 -32.60
C LEU A 547 14.11 2.01 -33.15
N ASP A 548 13.79 2.24 -34.43
CA ASP A 548 13.64 3.60 -35.01
C ASP A 548 12.56 4.39 -34.24
N HIS A 549 12.79 5.70 -34.05
CA HIS A 549 11.93 6.62 -33.30
C HIS A 549 10.44 6.54 -33.68
N ARG A 550 10.14 6.34 -34.97
CA ARG A 550 8.76 6.19 -35.47
C ARG A 550 8.07 4.95 -34.89
N HIS A 551 8.78 3.82 -34.83
CA HIS A 551 8.26 2.59 -34.26
C HIS A 551 8.15 2.67 -32.74
N ALA A 552 9.12 3.29 -32.06
CA ALA A 552 9.11 3.47 -30.62
C ALA A 552 7.84 4.20 -30.11
N SER A 553 7.36 5.21 -30.85
CA SER A 553 6.11 5.92 -30.52
C SER A 553 4.87 5.00 -30.57
N PHE A 554 4.77 4.15 -31.60
CA PHE A 554 3.67 3.19 -31.74
C PHE A 554 3.70 2.15 -30.60
N TYR A 555 4.86 1.57 -30.29
CA TYR A 555 4.94 0.59 -29.21
C TYR A 555 4.63 1.19 -27.83
N ARG A 556 5.02 2.45 -27.56
CA ARG A 556 4.59 3.16 -26.34
C ARG A 556 3.07 3.25 -26.20
N GLN A 557 2.34 3.40 -27.31
CA GLN A 557 0.87 3.43 -27.32
C GLN A 557 0.26 2.03 -27.11
N VAL A 558 0.95 0.98 -27.57
CA VAL A 558 0.59 -0.43 -27.31
C VAL A 558 0.94 -0.86 -25.87
N GLY A 559 1.78 -0.12 -25.15
CA GLY A 559 2.12 -0.34 -23.73
C GLY A 559 3.58 -0.67 -23.44
N GLY A 560 4.47 -0.44 -24.40
CA GLY A 560 5.90 -0.57 -24.22
C GLY A 560 6.48 0.59 -23.42
N PHE A 561 7.33 0.30 -22.43
CA PHE A 561 8.20 1.29 -21.81
C PHE A 561 9.61 1.14 -22.39
N LEU A 562 10.29 2.25 -22.69
CA LEU A 562 11.64 2.20 -23.24
C LEU A 562 12.66 2.14 -22.09
N VAL A 563 13.65 1.28 -22.24
CA VAL A 563 14.83 1.25 -21.36
C VAL A 563 16.06 1.43 -22.22
N ASP A 564 16.79 2.50 -21.92
CA ASP A 564 18.12 2.77 -22.41
C ASP A 564 19.10 1.97 -21.54
N ARG A 565 19.91 1.10 -22.16
CA ARG A 565 20.83 0.22 -21.43
C ARG A 565 22.07 0.95 -20.92
N GLY A 566 22.59 1.91 -21.68
CA GLY A 566 23.73 2.72 -21.25
C GLY A 566 23.40 3.59 -20.03
N MET A 567 22.14 4.02 -19.92
CA MET A 567 21.66 4.76 -18.76
C MET A 567 21.40 3.89 -17.50
N LEU A 568 21.54 2.56 -17.52
CA LEU A 568 21.31 1.73 -16.33
C LEU A 568 22.40 1.89 -15.25
N GLU A 569 23.59 2.38 -15.60
CA GLU A 569 24.64 2.76 -14.64
C GLU A 569 24.30 4.07 -13.90
N ASN A 570 23.43 4.91 -14.48
CA ASN A 570 22.96 6.14 -13.85
C ASN A 570 21.98 5.80 -12.71
N LEU A 571 22.43 6.02 -11.47
CA LEU A 571 21.70 5.67 -10.24
C LEU A 571 20.25 6.19 -10.21
N LEU A 572 20.03 7.43 -10.65
CA LEU A 572 18.72 8.07 -10.60
C LEU A 572 17.81 7.60 -11.76
N TYR A 573 18.38 7.32 -12.95
CA TYR A 573 17.64 6.67 -14.04
C TYR A 573 17.18 5.26 -13.64
N ARG A 574 18.09 4.47 -13.06
CA ARG A 574 17.82 3.12 -12.54
C ARG A 574 16.74 3.13 -11.47
N GLU A 575 16.81 4.02 -10.50
CA GLU A 575 15.74 4.16 -9.48
C GLU A 575 14.40 4.60 -10.11
N THR A 576 14.43 5.47 -11.12
CA THR A 576 13.22 5.88 -11.85
C THR A 576 12.55 4.68 -12.52
N LEU A 577 13.31 3.78 -13.14
CA LEU A 577 12.81 2.53 -13.72
C LEU A 577 12.23 1.60 -12.63
N CYS A 578 12.93 1.42 -11.51
CA CYS A 578 12.46 0.60 -10.39
C CYS A 578 11.13 1.12 -9.82
N GLN A 579 11.02 2.43 -9.54
CA GLN A 579 9.77 3.02 -9.04
C GLN A 579 8.63 2.98 -10.07
N TYR A 580 8.93 3.18 -11.36
CA TYR A 580 7.97 3.03 -12.45
C TYR A 580 7.31 1.64 -12.47
N LEU A 581 8.14 0.59 -12.49
CA LEU A 581 7.66 -0.80 -12.57
C LEU A 581 6.95 -1.23 -11.29
N SER A 582 7.48 -0.84 -10.13
CA SER A 582 6.89 -1.14 -8.83
C SER A 582 5.51 -0.49 -8.66
N ILE A 583 5.37 0.78 -9.04
CA ILE A 583 4.09 1.50 -8.93
C ILE A 583 3.05 0.97 -9.92
N LEU A 584 3.44 0.60 -11.14
CA LEU A 584 2.53 -0.07 -12.09
C LEU A 584 2.00 -1.41 -11.55
N ALA A 585 2.91 -2.32 -11.18
CA ALA A 585 2.57 -3.64 -10.71
C ALA A 585 1.82 -3.60 -9.36
N GLY A 586 2.22 -2.72 -8.41
CA GLY A 586 1.52 -2.48 -7.14
C GLY A 586 0.13 -1.84 -7.24
N HIS A 587 -0.22 -1.30 -8.43
CA HIS A 587 -1.56 -0.86 -8.82
C HIS A 587 -2.30 -1.86 -9.70
N GLY A 588 -1.76 -3.07 -9.89
CA GLY A 588 -2.41 -4.15 -10.62
C GLY A 588 -2.32 -4.06 -12.14
N VAL A 589 -1.48 -3.18 -12.70
CA VAL A 589 -1.12 -3.23 -14.12
C VAL A 589 -0.18 -4.43 -14.30
N PRO A 590 -0.48 -5.42 -15.18
CA PRO A 590 0.45 -6.51 -15.40
C PRO A 590 1.72 -5.98 -16.05
N VAL A 591 2.87 -6.54 -15.70
CA VAL A 591 4.18 -6.13 -16.24
C VAL A 591 4.87 -7.35 -16.84
N LEU A 592 5.61 -7.16 -17.94
CA LEU A 592 6.50 -8.13 -18.56
C LEU A 592 7.91 -7.56 -18.53
N TYR A 593 8.78 -8.24 -17.80
CA TYR A 593 10.18 -7.88 -17.59
C TYR A 593 11.10 -9.05 -17.95
N SER A 594 12.32 -8.74 -18.38
CA SER A 594 13.37 -9.71 -18.67
C SER A 594 14.63 -9.32 -17.90
N PRO A 595 15.03 -10.09 -16.87
CA PRO A 595 16.24 -9.81 -16.09
C PRO A 595 17.55 -10.34 -16.70
N PHE A 596 17.45 -11.07 -17.83
CA PHE A 596 18.56 -11.85 -18.36
C PHE A 596 18.64 -11.75 -19.88
N HIS A 597 19.66 -11.06 -20.39
CA HIS A 597 20.08 -11.17 -21.78
C HIS A 597 21.52 -11.66 -21.88
N SER A 598 21.73 -12.80 -22.58
CA SER A 598 23.02 -13.49 -22.67
C SER A 598 24.00 -12.75 -23.60
N SER A 599 24.53 -11.60 -23.16
CA SER A 599 25.49 -10.81 -23.92
C SER A 599 26.36 -9.89 -23.04
N GLY A 600 26.99 -10.43 -21.98
CA GLY A 600 28.07 -9.75 -21.26
C GLY A 600 28.16 -10.07 -19.76
N LYS A 601 29.36 -10.37 -19.25
CA LYS A 601 29.57 -10.70 -17.82
C LYS A 601 29.23 -9.55 -16.86
N ASN A 602 29.31 -8.29 -17.29
CA ASN A 602 29.05 -7.13 -16.44
C ASN A 602 27.57 -6.70 -16.47
N SER A 603 26.85 -6.90 -17.58
CA SER A 603 25.42 -6.55 -17.67
C SER A 603 24.55 -7.41 -16.75
N ASP A 604 24.92 -8.68 -16.57
CA ASP A 604 24.20 -9.62 -15.71
C ASP A 604 24.08 -9.14 -14.26
N GLN A 605 25.06 -8.39 -13.72
CA GLN A 605 25.00 -7.89 -12.35
C GLN A 605 23.96 -6.77 -12.20
N THR A 606 23.98 -5.77 -13.08
CA THR A 606 23.07 -4.62 -13.03
C THR A 606 21.62 -5.00 -13.35
N GLU A 607 21.37 -5.94 -14.28
CA GLU A 607 20.02 -6.43 -14.57
C GLU A 607 19.43 -7.23 -13.37
N ASN A 608 20.26 -7.98 -12.64
CA ASN A 608 19.86 -8.62 -11.36
C ASN A 608 19.56 -7.63 -10.23
N GLU A 609 20.32 -6.53 -10.11
CA GLU A 609 20.05 -5.48 -9.13
C GLU A 609 18.70 -4.80 -9.38
N VAL A 610 18.34 -4.54 -10.65
CA VAL A 610 17.03 -3.99 -11.02
C VAL A 610 15.90 -4.96 -10.68
N PHE A 611 16.04 -6.25 -11.02
CA PHE A 611 15.04 -7.26 -10.63
C PHE A 611 14.89 -7.38 -9.11
N THR A 612 16.00 -7.33 -8.39
CA THR A 612 16.03 -7.34 -6.92
C THR A 612 15.24 -6.16 -6.37
N ALA A 613 15.56 -4.93 -6.77
CA ALA A 613 14.88 -3.73 -6.32
C ALA A 613 13.37 -3.72 -6.65
N ILE A 614 12.96 -4.26 -7.81
CA ILE A 614 11.55 -4.40 -8.19
C ILE A 614 10.84 -5.40 -7.27
N THR A 615 11.42 -6.58 -7.04
CA THR A 615 10.80 -7.60 -6.17
C THR A 615 10.71 -7.13 -4.72
N GLU A 616 11.76 -6.50 -4.17
CA GLU A 616 11.74 -5.87 -2.85
C GLU A 616 10.63 -4.81 -2.71
N ALA A 617 10.51 -3.91 -3.68
CA ALA A 617 9.45 -2.92 -3.69
C ALA A 617 8.06 -3.58 -3.78
N LEU A 618 7.91 -4.69 -4.50
CA LEU A 618 6.66 -5.45 -4.58
C LEU A 618 6.30 -6.16 -3.27
N PHE A 619 7.27 -6.61 -2.47
CA PHE A 619 7.00 -7.07 -1.09
C PHE A 619 6.41 -5.98 -0.18
N THR A 620 6.68 -4.69 -0.45
CA THR A 620 6.08 -3.58 0.32
C THR A 620 4.64 -3.26 -0.06
N HIS A 621 4.12 -3.82 -1.16
CA HIS A 621 2.78 -3.52 -1.65
C HIS A 621 1.70 -4.43 -1.03
N THR A 622 0.54 -3.85 -0.72
CA THR A 622 -0.57 -4.49 0.02
C THR A 622 -1.36 -5.56 -0.74
N ALA A 623 -0.99 -5.90 -1.97
CA ALA A 623 -1.64 -6.91 -2.79
C ALA A 623 -0.59 -7.88 -3.30
N ASP A 624 -0.86 -9.18 -3.16
CA ASP A 624 0.06 -10.24 -3.55
C ASP A 624 0.35 -10.19 -5.06
N THR A 625 1.55 -10.66 -5.44
CA THR A 625 2.03 -10.63 -6.81
C THR A 625 2.45 -12.03 -7.22
N ALA A 626 1.78 -12.56 -8.24
CA ALA A 626 2.17 -13.77 -8.92
C ALA A 626 3.28 -13.45 -9.94
N LEU A 627 4.47 -13.97 -9.69
CA LEU A 627 5.50 -14.11 -10.71
C LEU A 627 5.06 -15.22 -11.66
N VAL A 628 4.99 -14.92 -12.95
CA VAL A 628 4.70 -15.92 -13.99
C VAL A 628 6.00 -16.15 -14.77
N PRO A 629 6.73 -17.24 -14.53
CA PRO A 629 7.92 -17.57 -15.31
C PRO A 629 7.48 -17.91 -16.73
N VAL A 630 8.18 -17.36 -17.71
CA VAL A 630 7.96 -17.65 -19.13
C VAL A 630 9.27 -18.11 -19.76
N GLU A 631 9.24 -19.28 -20.40
CA GLU A 631 10.37 -19.87 -21.10
C GLU A 631 10.17 -19.73 -22.61
N VAL A 632 11.24 -19.41 -23.33
CA VAL A 632 11.25 -19.15 -24.78
C VAL A 632 12.29 -20.03 -25.47
N SER A 633 11.84 -21.13 -26.07
CA SER A 633 12.68 -22.11 -26.76
C SER A 633 12.56 -22.02 -28.29
N TYR A 634 13.68 -21.73 -28.94
CA TYR A 634 13.79 -21.45 -30.38
C TYR A 634 14.00 -22.70 -31.25
N LEU A 635 13.00 -23.11 -32.03
CA LEU A 635 13.14 -24.24 -32.97
C LEU A 635 14.18 -23.96 -34.07
N ARG A 636 14.37 -22.69 -34.45
CA ARG A 636 15.38 -22.23 -35.40
C ARG A 636 16.12 -21.04 -34.80
N ARG A 637 17.40 -20.86 -35.16
CA ARG A 637 18.16 -19.64 -34.85
C ARG A 637 17.35 -18.41 -35.29
N PRO A 638 17.07 -17.44 -34.41
CA PRO A 638 16.32 -16.25 -34.79
C PRO A 638 17.08 -15.44 -35.82
N ALA A 639 16.36 -14.78 -36.72
CA ALA A 639 16.97 -13.81 -37.63
C ALA A 639 17.67 -12.69 -36.82
N VAL A 640 18.92 -12.41 -37.18
CA VAL A 640 19.70 -11.27 -36.68
C VAL A 640 19.57 -10.12 -37.69
N PRO A 641 19.40 -8.85 -37.29
CA PRO A 641 19.44 -7.74 -38.25
C PRO A 641 20.85 -7.57 -38.83
N GLU A 642 20.96 -7.53 -40.15
CA GLU A 642 22.22 -7.21 -40.85
C GLU A 642 22.56 -5.71 -40.73
N SER A 643 21.53 -4.85 -40.70
CA SER A 643 21.59 -3.47 -40.18
C SER A 643 20.17 -2.96 -39.89
N GLY A 644 20.02 -2.13 -38.85
CA GLY A 644 18.74 -1.50 -38.49
C GLY A 644 17.67 -2.43 -37.87
N THR A 645 16.41 -2.00 -37.89
CA THR A 645 15.30 -2.71 -37.22
C THR A 645 14.80 -3.92 -38.00
N LEU A 646 14.54 -5.05 -37.32
CA LEU A 646 13.88 -6.20 -37.94
C LEU A 646 12.38 -5.91 -38.19
N PRO A 647 11.86 -6.10 -39.42
CA PRO A 647 10.44 -5.94 -39.70
C PRO A 647 9.63 -7.04 -38.98
N LEU A 648 8.47 -6.67 -38.44
CA LEU A 648 7.67 -7.55 -37.57
C LEU A 648 7.34 -8.91 -38.21
N ARG A 649 7.19 -8.93 -39.54
CA ARG A 649 7.00 -10.13 -40.35
C ARG A 649 8.13 -11.16 -40.17
N LYS A 650 9.40 -10.73 -40.24
CA LYS A 650 10.56 -11.62 -40.04
C LYS A 650 10.61 -12.14 -38.60
N VAL A 651 10.27 -11.31 -37.60
CA VAL A 651 10.20 -11.72 -36.18
C VAL A 651 9.09 -12.75 -35.97
N ALA A 652 7.87 -12.49 -36.46
CA ALA A 652 6.71 -13.37 -36.29
C ALA A 652 6.82 -14.70 -37.04
N ALA A 653 7.70 -14.80 -38.06
CA ALA A 653 8.03 -16.01 -38.79
C ALA A 653 8.98 -16.96 -38.03
N ASN A 654 9.57 -16.53 -36.90
CA ASN A 654 10.40 -17.38 -36.05
C ASN A 654 9.58 -18.54 -35.46
N ALA A 655 10.06 -19.77 -35.66
CA ALA A 655 9.46 -20.95 -35.04
C ALA A 655 9.91 -21.05 -33.58
N VAL A 656 8.99 -20.82 -32.64
CA VAL A 656 9.29 -20.71 -31.21
C VAL A 656 8.26 -21.50 -30.38
N SER A 657 8.72 -22.08 -29.28
CA SER A 657 7.88 -22.66 -28.23
C SER A 657 7.94 -21.75 -27.02
N ILE A 658 6.79 -21.25 -26.57
CA ILE A 658 6.66 -20.38 -25.39
C ILE A 658 5.90 -21.14 -24.32
N ASN A 659 6.55 -21.41 -23.19
CA ASN A 659 5.94 -22.11 -22.07
C ASN A 659 5.64 -21.11 -20.93
N PHE A 660 4.38 -21.02 -20.52
CA PHE A 660 4.00 -20.25 -19.33
C PHE A 660 3.94 -21.18 -18.12
N SER A 661 4.97 -21.12 -17.28
CA SER A 661 5.19 -22.02 -16.13
C SER A 661 4.15 -21.87 -15.03
N GLU A 662 4.27 -22.70 -13.99
CA GLU A 662 3.49 -22.55 -12.75
C GLU A 662 3.79 -21.18 -12.10
N PRO A 663 2.79 -20.34 -11.81
CA PRO A 663 3.01 -19.04 -11.18
C PRO A 663 3.43 -19.18 -9.71
N LEU A 664 4.45 -18.43 -9.31
CA LEU A 664 4.99 -18.37 -7.95
C LEU A 664 4.44 -17.13 -7.25
N TYR A 665 3.91 -17.25 -6.04
CA TYR A 665 3.39 -16.08 -5.31
C TYR A 665 4.47 -15.49 -4.42
N LEU A 666 4.75 -14.18 -4.53
CA LEU A 666 5.77 -13.54 -3.68
C LEU A 666 5.51 -13.77 -2.19
N SER A 667 4.24 -13.82 -1.77
CA SER A 667 3.84 -14.13 -0.39
C SER A 667 4.45 -15.44 0.15
N GLU A 668 4.65 -16.47 -0.67
CA GLU A 668 5.23 -17.77 -0.27
C GLU A 668 6.73 -17.68 0.09
N TYR A 669 7.41 -16.64 -0.39
CA TYR A 669 8.86 -16.43 -0.20
C TYR A 669 9.18 -15.32 0.81
N ALA A 670 8.17 -14.58 1.28
CA ALA A 670 8.32 -13.44 2.19
C ALA A 670 8.97 -13.78 3.56
N HIS A 671 8.95 -15.06 3.96
CA HIS A 671 9.36 -15.52 5.28
C HIS A 671 10.76 -16.16 5.33
N ARG A 672 11.51 -16.17 4.21
CA ARG A 672 12.87 -16.76 4.15
C ARG A 672 13.96 -15.74 4.53
N PRO A 673 15.05 -16.14 5.21
CA PRO A 673 16.11 -15.22 5.64
C PRO A 673 16.77 -14.46 4.49
N SER A 674 16.93 -15.11 3.33
CA SER A 674 17.55 -14.57 2.11
C SER A 674 16.46 -14.21 1.07
N ARG A 675 15.71 -13.15 1.37
CA ARG A 675 14.39 -12.81 0.75
C ARG A 675 14.31 -12.83 -0.79
N VAL A 676 15.41 -12.52 -1.50
CA VAL A 676 15.38 -12.27 -2.96
C VAL A 676 16.34 -13.15 -3.76
N THR A 677 17.51 -13.48 -3.19
CA THR A 677 18.48 -14.41 -3.81
C THR A 677 17.86 -15.80 -4.05
N ASP A 678 16.94 -16.23 -3.20
CA ASP A 678 16.18 -17.46 -3.36
C ASP A 678 15.17 -17.39 -4.53
N VAL A 679 14.43 -16.27 -4.66
CA VAL A 679 13.42 -16.09 -5.72
C VAL A 679 14.05 -16.14 -7.11
N ALA A 680 15.18 -15.44 -7.32
CA ALA A 680 15.90 -15.49 -8.59
C ALA A 680 16.46 -16.89 -8.90
N GLY A 681 16.96 -17.61 -7.87
CA GLY A 681 17.41 -18.99 -8.00
C GLY A 681 16.28 -19.97 -8.36
N VAL A 682 15.11 -19.81 -7.76
CA VAL A 682 13.90 -20.61 -8.06
C VAL A 682 13.39 -20.32 -9.47
N LEU A 683 13.37 -19.06 -9.92
CA LEU A 683 13.03 -18.74 -11.32
C LEU A 683 13.99 -19.43 -12.30
N LYS A 684 15.30 -19.41 -12.02
CA LYS A 684 16.30 -20.09 -12.83
C LYS A 684 16.09 -21.61 -12.87
N SER A 685 15.77 -22.25 -11.75
CA SER A 685 15.50 -23.69 -11.72
C SER A 685 14.18 -24.07 -12.42
N VAL A 686 13.13 -23.24 -12.32
CA VAL A 686 11.88 -23.42 -13.07
C VAL A 686 12.12 -23.30 -14.57
N TRP A 687 12.80 -22.25 -15.04
CA TRP A 687 13.14 -22.13 -16.47
C TRP A 687 13.99 -23.30 -16.96
N LEU A 688 15.01 -23.72 -16.22
CA LEU A 688 15.83 -24.88 -16.59
C LEU A 688 15.01 -26.17 -16.70
N THR A 689 14.04 -26.36 -15.80
CA THR A 689 13.13 -27.52 -15.79
C THR A 689 12.19 -27.49 -17.01
N ASP A 690 11.55 -26.35 -17.25
CA ASP A 690 10.54 -26.16 -18.30
C ASP A 690 11.14 -25.94 -19.71
N LYS A 691 12.46 -25.72 -19.82
CA LYS A 691 13.19 -25.50 -21.08
C LYS A 691 12.94 -26.63 -22.08
N LYS A 692 12.34 -26.31 -23.23
CA LYS A 692 12.00 -27.32 -24.24
C LYS A 692 13.21 -27.71 -25.09
N VAL A 693 13.81 -28.84 -24.73
CA VAL A 693 14.93 -29.40 -25.49
C VAL A 693 14.45 -30.05 -26.79
N PHE A 694 14.79 -29.48 -27.93
CA PHE A 694 14.49 -30.07 -29.24
C PHE A 694 15.49 -31.17 -29.63
N PRO A 695 15.07 -32.21 -30.38
CA PRO A 695 15.93 -33.31 -30.81
C PRO A 695 17.25 -32.92 -31.50
N HIS A 696 17.27 -31.80 -32.24
CA HIS A 696 18.47 -31.34 -32.93
C HIS A 696 19.47 -30.68 -31.98
N TYR A 697 19.06 -30.11 -30.83
CA TYR A 697 19.99 -29.52 -29.86
C TYR A 697 20.99 -30.56 -29.34
N LEU A 698 20.50 -31.74 -28.90
CA LEU A 698 21.36 -32.85 -28.47
C LEU A 698 22.29 -33.31 -29.60
N LEU A 699 21.76 -33.49 -30.81
CA LEU A 699 22.59 -33.93 -31.94
C LEU A 699 23.67 -32.90 -32.28
N CYS A 700 23.36 -31.60 -32.19
CA CYS A 700 24.34 -30.52 -32.34
C CYS A 700 25.42 -30.54 -31.26
N LYS A 701 25.06 -30.74 -29.98
CA LYS A 701 26.03 -30.86 -28.88
C LYS A 701 26.98 -32.04 -29.08
N ILE A 702 26.46 -33.19 -29.52
CA ILE A 702 27.27 -34.36 -29.90
C ILE A 702 28.18 -34.04 -31.11
N LEU A 703 27.70 -33.30 -32.12
CA LEU A 703 28.53 -32.85 -33.24
C LEU A 703 29.65 -31.91 -32.77
N VAL A 704 29.37 -30.89 -31.96
CA VAL A 704 30.39 -29.97 -31.40
C VAL A 704 31.44 -30.74 -30.61
N GLN A 705 31.04 -31.67 -29.74
CA GLN A 705 31.96 -32.53 -28.96
C GLN A 705 32.81 -33.49 -29.82
N ASN A 706 32.49 -33.66 -31.11
CA ASN A 706 33.16 -34.56 -32.04
C ASN A 706 33.62 -33.82 -33.32
N ASN A 707 34.12 -32.58 -33.16
CA ASN A 707 34.67 -31.76 -34.26
C ASN A 707 33.74 -31.66 -35.49
N PHE A 708 32.45 -31.43 -35.23
CA PHE A 708 31.39 -31.26 -36.21
C PHE A 708 31.11 -32.45 -37.15
N SER A 709 31.64 -33.66 -36.87
CA SER A 709 31.36 -34.86 -37.67
C SER A 709 31.30 -36.17 -36.88
N VAL A 710 30.21 -36.92 -37.05
CA VAL A 710 29.91 -38.17 -36.29
C VAL A 710 29.46 -39.29 -37.23
N LYS A 711 29.93 -40.53 -37.02
CA LYS A 711 29.43 -41.72 -37.75
C LYS A 711 27.95 -41.97 -37.42
N LEU A 712 27.11 -42.16 -38.42
CA LEU A 712 25.65 -42.31 -38.25
C LEU A 712 25.30 -43.45 -37.28
N ASP A 713 25.94 -44.60 -37.42
CA ASP A 713 25.71 -45.80 -36.59
C ASP A 713 26.15 -45.61 -35.13
N SER A 714 27.06 -44.66 -34.87
CA SER A 714 27.54 -44.32 -33.52
C SER A 714 26.72 -43.21 -32.87
N ALA A 715 25.96 -42.42 -33.63
CA ALA A 715 25.24 -41.25 -33.14
C ALA A 715 24.21 -41.60 -32.04
N VAL A 716 23.54 -42.75 -32.14
CA VAL A 716 22.56 -43.20 -31.12
C VAL A 716 23.26 -43.49 -29.79
N LYS A 717 24.37 -44.24 -29.81
CA LYS A 717 25.17 -44.57 -28.62
C LYS A 717 25.79 -43.32 -27.96
N LEU A 718 26.19 -42.34 -28.77
CA LEU A 718 26.73 -41.07 -28.26
C LEU A 718 25.64 -40.22 -27.58
N VAL A 719 24.43 -40.17 -28.16
CA VAL A 719 23.28 -39.52 -27.51
C VAL A 719 22.87 -40.25 -26.22
N GLU A 720 22.87 -41.60 -26.21
CA GLU A 720 22.67 -42.41 -25.00
C GLU A 720 23.68 -42.08 -23.91
N GLY A 721 24.98 -42.13 -24.23
CA GLY A 721 26.05 -41.82 -23.29
C GLY A 721 26.06 -40.36 -22.81
N TYR A 722 25.46 -39.42 -23.55
CA TYR A 722 25.25 -38.05 -23.07
C TYR A 722 24.07 -37.96 -22.11
N ILE A 723 22.92 -38.53 -22.47
CA ILE A 723 21.71 -38.54 -21.63
C ILE A 723 21.98 -39.20 -20.26
N SER A 724 22.71 -40.32 -20.25
CA SER A 724 23.08 -41.02 -19.00
C SER A 724 24.05 -40.24 -18.11
N ARG A 725 24.86 -39.32 -18.67
CA ARG A 725 25.80 -38.48 -17.89
C ARG A 725 25.12 -37.25 -17.30
N GLU A 726 24.21 -36.62 -18.04
CA GLU A 726 23.55 -35.36 -17.65
C GLU A 726 22.43 -35.55 -16.61
N GLY A 727 21.98 -36.79 -16.36
CA GLY A 727 20.95 -37.10 -15.35
C GLY A 727 19.54 -36.52 -15.61
N ARG A 728 19.36 -35.78 -16.72
CA ARG A 728 18.13 -35.09 -17.09
C ARG A 728 17.16 -36.01 -17.85
N ARG A 729 15.85 -35.83 -17.62
CA ARG A 729 14.79 -36.49 -18.43
C ARG A 729 14.60 -35.74 -19.76
N PHE A 730 14.47 -36.50 -20.85
CA PHE A 730 14.21 -35.97 -22.20
C PHE A 730 12.94 -36.60 -22.78
N ASP A 731 12.17 -35.82 -23.54
CA ASP A 731 10.87 -36.21 -24.13
C ASP A 731 10.94 -37.36 -25.16
N TYR A 732 12.14 -37.73 -25.61
CA TYR A 732 12.35 -38.60 -26.77
C TYR A 732 13.38 -39.70 -26.47
N ARG A 733 13.10 -40.92 -26.96
CA ARG A 733 14.09 -42.00 -26.95
C ARG A 733 15.28 -41.66 -27.87
N PRO A 734 16.52 -42.07 -27.55
CA PRO A 734 17.73 -41.72 -28.32
C PRO A 734 17.66 -41.97 -29.84
N PRO A 735 17.11 -43.10 -30.35
CA PRO A 735 16.94 -43.30 -31.79
C PRO A 735 15.99 -42.27 -32.44
N VAL A 736 14.98 -41.80 -31.69
CA VAL A 736 14.03 -40.77 -32.14
C VAL A 736 14.70 -39.39 -32.11
N ILE A 737 15.59 -39.14 -31.15
CA ILE A 737 16.40 -37.91 -31.09
C ILE A 737 17.28 -37.80 -32.34
N VAL A 738 18.09 -38.82 -32.63
CA VAL A 738 18.97 -38.83 -33.82
C VAL A 738 18.14 -38.68 -35.10
N LYS A 739 17.08 -39.49 -35.28
CA LYS A 739 16.24 -39.44 -36.50
C LYS A 739 15.55 -38.09 -36.69
N ARG A 740 14.94 -37.50 -35.66
CA ARG A 740 14.25 -36.21 -35.76
C ARG A 740 15.23 -35.04 -35.85
N GLY A 741 16.34 -35.09 -35.11
CA GLY A 741 17.40 -34.09 -35.14
C GLY A 741 18.05 -34.01 -36.51
N LEU A 742 18.49 -35.15 -37.07
CA LEU A 742 19.12 -35.22 -38.38
C LEU A 742 18.17 -34.77 -39.50
N ASN A 743 16.92 -35.24 -39.49
CA ASN A 743 15.90 -34.79 -40.45
C ASN A 743 15.64 -33.28 -40.38
N PHE A 744 15.78 -32.66 -39.21
CA PHE A 744 15.67 -31.21 -39.06
C PHE A 744 16.91 -30.50 -39.64
N LEU A 745 18.12 -30.91 -39.28
CA LEU A 745 19.36 -30.28 -39.71
C LEU A 745 19.60 -30.40 -41.22
N ILE A 746 19.17 -31.49 -41.86
CA ILE A 746 19.16 -31.63 -43.32
C ILE A 746 18.17 -30.64 -43.95
N ARG A 747 16.96 -30.51 -43.39
CA ARG A 747 15.92 -29.59 -43.89
C ARG A 747 16.23 -28.10 -43.64
N SER A 748 17.09 -27.78 -42.68
CA SER A 748 17.59 -26.41 -42.47
C SER A 748 18.84 -26.10 -43.28
N GLY A 749 19.45 -27.09 -43.95
CA GLY A 749 20.74 -26.95 -44.62
C GLY A 749 21.94 -26.86 -43.67
N SER A 750 21.74 -27.07 -42.36
CA SER A 750 22.79 -26.92 -41.35
C SER A 750 23.70 -28.16 -41.22
N ALA A 751 23.27 -29.33 -41.71
CA ALA A 751 24.08 -30.55 -41.79
C ALA A 751 23.66 -31.48 -42.96
N ALA A 752 24.55 -32.38 -43.37
CA ALA A 752 24.29 -33.42 -44.37
C ALA A 752 24.84 -34.78 -43.92
N VAL A 753 24.40 -35.85 -44.58
CA VAL A 753 25.03 -37.18 -44.48
C VAL A 753 25.95 -37.38 -45.68
N ARG A 754 27.23 -37.62 -45.43
CA ARG A 754 28.26 -37.95 -46.43
C ARG A 754 29.05 -39.16 -45.93
N ASP A 755 29.25 -40.17 -46.78
CA ASP A 755 30.07 -41.35 -46.48
C ASP A 755 29.74 -42.04 -45.13
N GLY A 756 28.44 -42.18 -44.83
CA GLY A 756 27.95 -42.76 -43.58
C GLY A 756 28.15 -41.89 -42.32
N ARG A 757 28.60 -40.62 -42.48
CA ARG A 757 28.79 -39.66 -41.40
C ARG A 757 27.82 -38.50 -41.50
N ILE A 758 27.33 -38.04 -40.35
CA ILE A 758 26.69 -36.73 -40.20
C ILE A 758 27.81 -35.68 -40.17
N VAL A 759 27.71 -34.65 -41.00
CA VAL A 759 28.70 -33.56 -41.13
C VAL A 759 27.98 -32.23 -41.08
N ALA A 760 28.43 -31.29 -40.24
CA ALA A 760 27.91 -29.93 -40.25
C ALA A 760 28.23 -29.20 -41.56
N LEU A 761 27.28 -28.43 -42.07
CA LEU A 761 27.47 -27.51 -43.20
C LEU A 761 27.52 -26.05 -42.74
N ASN A 762 26.88 -25.72 -41.61
CA ASN A 762 26.92 -24.39 -41.00
C ASN A 762 27.31 -24.53 -39.52
N ALA A 763 28.59 -24.30 -39.20
CA ALA A 763 29.10 -24.42 -37.83
C ALA A 763 28.35 -23.50 -36.85
N ALA A 764 28.06 -22.26 -37.24
CA ALA A 764 27.43 -21.26 -36.38
C ALA A 764 25.96 -21.59 -36.03
N ASP A 765 25.26 -22.36 -36.87
CA ASP A 765 23.95 -22.94 -36.50
C ASP A 765 24.12 -24.07 -35.49
N ILE A 766 25.07 -24.98 -35.72
CA ILE A 766 25.32 -26.13 -34.84
C ILE A 766 25.78 -25.66 -33.46
N GLU A 767 26.65 -24.66 -33.38
CA GLU A 767 27.08 -23.99 -32.14
C GLU A 767 25.91 -23.33 -31.43
N PHE A 768 25.07 -22.56 -32.14
CA PHE A 768 23.87 -21.94 -31.55
C PHE A 768 22.93 -23.00 -30.95
N TYR A 769 22.58 -24.05 -31.70
CA TYR A 769 21.70 -25.12 -31.21
C TYR A 769 22.35 -25.96 -30.09
N SER A 770 23.68 -26.06 -30.05
CA SER A 770 24.43 -26.68 -28.96
C SER A 770 24.38 -25.84 -27.68
N GLY A 771 24.59 -24.52 -27.80
CA GLY A 771 24.51 -23.57 -26.68
C GLY A 771 23.10 -23.47 -26.07
N MET A 772 22.05 -23.75 -26.84
CA MET A 772 20.68 -23.84 -26.32
C MET A 772 20.44 -25.02 -25.35
N LEU A 773 21.41 -25.91 -25.10
CA LEU A 773 21.34 -26.90 -24.00
C LEU A 773 21.84 -26.36 -22.66
N GLU A 774 22.72 -25.38 -22.67
CA GLU A 774 23.32 -24.73 -21.49
C GLU A 774 22.37 -23.70 -20.85
#